data_AF-A0A5J5K778-F1
#
_entry.id   AF-A0A5J5K778-F1
#
_cell.length_a   1.000
_cell.length_b   1.000
_cell.length_c   1.000
_cell.angle_alpha   90.00
_cell.angle_beta   90.00
_cell.angle_gamma   90.00
#
_symmetry.space_group_name_H-M   'P 1'
#
loop_
_entity.id
_entity.type
_entity.pdbx_description
1 polymer ?
#
loop_
_entity_poly.entity_id
_entity_poly.type
_entity_poly.pdbx_seq_one_letter_code
_entity_poly.pdbx_strand_id
1 'polypeptide(L)'
;MAALTVVGVLASVLQSATPSNAEAPMSAPTPAAVSPTPDPILGTESPRPYSPVERPESELHKKLAARKPDFGDDDKISKAWSRGEIGVDEYVRNTILRIADPSRLPKRFKSDAKTTHEDRLTLTYALSLVDKTSAETQAWVRSLDVRPGESRGSSKSASPWVDCATPYIQFLSWFTCKRSFSMNHEFDIYYNIDGFSMNPDYNIPIDGLPNTDVSPANGVPDAIDKIEASLRVAWAQYQSMGYRLPGTTTEIYVGFDANNNPGVTFPFGDILGGDSKVVIFLPVDPAEFEDNQGTTLRDEGWYTYLIRHELFHAVQYHYLPNLHFFGNLISINWWMEATAEWAADVVYQQNDPNGPDWHAYARTLDSFLGNPESAVNSSDGLAGSRQYGAFILAQYLAERTGTVDFVRKTWEVMDSKLPLEAIDQVLAGYDLNLKNEMFGFAVANYRLSGKTASLSAFLGSADGYAHTHASTLWRDNANQDGSNNSSDGRPTRSAAKTMSWGDSASGSTRIWPGGASYMEFTPTGTGDGRLSVRVDASDDSTVDDDEMELSYLLVAWNNHSSMTPLRWARADTSEDEKTHDITIKISAGETATLIAVRTDLRAESLKIPNDIAYGQPVNWTASMAREASAGPDSALNTMWDGYANNAGCADWSGGDAAQAVKLLSGKRAWFFSDTFLGNPSKRSTGSETSYIRNSIVMQNGSALRTITGGSTCRETDTSTDFWSRYAKTPVGEGGQFWTGDSMVTYGNEVIKFYYEGVGDENTRGAYARFPGSDLETKTTLAVTPTRLQECSARPPAPVIWGSVLLSHQGYTYIYGWEASGAAAEKSLYLARTDGPDYDLVDQSRWRYFAGVGSDGSAQWTASCAQAKPLQPKAEVDFSVVRINGLFWLVRHTPASAAPGKIVAMPARSPWGFGSEQVDLYTPPETKTNPQYSSVYGARVQPGLLSDTTKIVLSYTVSTSAVNLSCWTRGYSFPDNQYPRFVDIPVSQFVTSKLP
;
A
#
# COMPACT_ATOMS: atom_id res chain seq x y z
N MET A 1 62.21 -4.79 7.83
CA MET A 1 62.70 -3.93 8.92
C MET A 1 61.47 -3.35 9.61
N ALA A 2 61.14 -3.57 10.86
CA ALA A 2 61.59 -4.44 11.95
C ALA A 2 60.27 -4.76 12.73
N ALA A 3 59.92 -6.04 12.93
CA ALA A 3 60.11 -6.80 14.18
C ALA A 3 59.11 -6.41 15.29
N LEU A 4 58.40 -7.28 16.02
CA LEU A 4 58.34 -8.75 16.22
C LEU A 4 57.07 -9.01 17.09
N THR A 5 56.04 -9.79 16.75
CA THR A 5 55.79 -11.25 16.91
C THR A 5 55.69 -11.85 18.35
N VAL A 6 54.63 -12.70 18.59
CA VAL A 6 54.61 -14.06 19.24
C VAL A 6 53.78 -14.33 20.53
N VAL A 7 52.72 -15.14 20.36
CA VAL A 7 52.28 -16.42 21.01
C VAL A 7 51.96 -16.51 22.53
N GLY A 8 50.83 -17.16 22.87
CA GLY A 8 50.34 -17.45 24.24
C GLY A 8 50.69 -18.83 24.81
N VAL A 9 50.11 -19.20 25.99
CA VAL A 9 50.03 -20.57 26.59
C VAL A 9 49.21 -20.58 27.92
N LEU A 10 48.27 -21.54 28.02
CA LEU A 10 47.70 -22.38 29.11
C LEU A 10 47.37 -21.91 30.58
N ALA A 11 46.09 -22.17 30.95
CA ALA A 11 45.55 -23.16 31.94
C ALA A 11 45.24 -22.88 33.45
N SER A 12 44.20 -23.62 33.92
CA SER A 12 43.67 -23.96 35.28
C SER A 12 42.68 -22.96 35.92
N VAL A 13 41.40 -23.23 36.22
CA VAL A 13 40.59 -24.33 36.83
C VAL A 13 40.53 -24.32 38.38
N LEU A 14 39.38 -23.81 38.88
CA LEU A 14 38.56 -24.15 40.07
C LEU A 14 39.01 -23.86 41.53
N GLN A 15 37.98 -23.43 42.30
CA GLN A 15 37.77 -23.45 43.78
C GLN A 15 38.47 -22.35 44.60
N SER A 16 37.90 -21.70 45.62
CA SER A 16 36.63 -21.80 46.36
C SER A 16 36.51 -20.62 47.38
N ALA A 17 35.30 -20.40 47.91
CA ALA A 17 34.96 -19.77 49.20
C ALA A 17 34.96 -18.22 49.38
N THR A 18 33.75 -17.69 49.59
CA THR A 18 33.37 -16.43 50.29
C THR A 18 33.58 -16.55 51.83
N PRO A 19 33.58 -15.47 52.68
CA PRO A 19 32.75 -14.25 52.58
C PRO A 19 33.30 -12.89 53.11
N SER A 20 32.50 -11.85 52.79
CA SER A 20 32.23 -10.57 53.49
C SER A 20 33.36 -9.55 53.73
N ASN A 21 33.28 -8.38 53.07
CA ASN A 21 32.70 -7.15 53.64
C ASN A 21 33.02 -5.90 52.78
N ALA A 22 32.12 -4.92 52.89
CA ALA A 22 32.23 -3.49 52.58
C ALA A 22 31.64 -3.00 51.24
N GLU A 23 30.50 -2.32 51.41
CA GLU A 23 29.80 -1.43 50.48
C GLU A 23 30.67 -0.25 50.00
N ALA A 24 30.56 0.09 48.72
CA ALA A 24 30.74 1.44 48.16
C ALA A 24 30.16 1.49 46.72
N PRO A 25 29.72 2.66 46.21
CA PRO A 25 28.50 2.84 45.42
C PRO A 25 28.65 2.59 43.92
N MET A 26 27.51 2.27 43.29
CA MET A 26 27.35 2.08 41.85
C MET A 26 27.82 3.30 41.04
N SER A 27 28.84 3.10 40.21
CA SER A 27 29.12 3.95 39.05
C SER A 27 28.21 3.54 37.90
N ALA A 28 27.51 4.52 37.33
CA ALA A 28 26.62 4.38 36.19
C ALA A 28 27.30 3.67 35.01
N PRO A 29 26.65 2.70 34.35
CA PRO A 29 27.19 2.12 33.12
C PRO A 29 27.07 3.16 32.01
N THR A 30 28.22 3.60 31.50
CA THR A 30 28.37 4.28 30.21
C THR A 30 27.65 3.45 29.13
N PRO A 31 26.87 4.04 28.22
CA PRO A 31 26.15 3.25 27.21
C PRO A 31 27.18 2.57 26.30
N ALA A 32 27.25 1.24 26.37
CA ALA A 32 27.91 0.47 25.33
C ALA A 32 27.18 0.77 24.01
N ALA A 33 27.94 1.01 22.94
CA ALA A 33 27.39 1.13 21.60
C ALA A 33 26.62 -0.16 21.26
N VAL A 34 25.29 -0.09 21.34
CA VAL A 34 24.37 -1.19 21.07
C VAL A 34 24.36 -1.45 19.57
N SER A 35 24.70 -2.68 19.18
CA SER A 35 24.37 -3.22 17.86
C SER A 35 22.84 -3.20 17.71
N PRO A 36 22.24 -2.75 16.60
CA PRO A 36 20.82 -2.39 16.57
C PRO A 36 19.96 -3.65 16.54
N THR A 37 19.60 -4.18 17.70
CA THR A 37 18.41 -5.02 17.81
C THR A 37 17.21 -4.13 17.45
N PRO A 38 16.33 -4.56 16.52
CA PRO A 38 15.12 -3.82 16.18
C PRO A 38 14.29 -3.55 17.43
N ASP A 39 13.71 -2.35 17.52
CA ASP A 39 12.70 -2.05 18.52
C ASP A 39 11.51 -2.99 18.29
N PRO A 40 11.03 -3.75 19.29
CA PRO A 40 9.91 -4.68 19.10
C PRO A 40 8.60 -3.98 18.71
N ILE A 41 8.46 -2.69 19.03
CA ILE A 41 7.29 -1.86 18.71
C ILE A 41 7.46 -1.18 17.35
N LEU A 42 8.63 -0.59 17.07
CA LEU A 42 8.83 0.29 15.90
C LEU A 42 9.66 -0.35 14.78
N GLY A 43 10.29 -1.49 15.03
CA GLY A 43 11.23 -2.14 14.14
C GLY A 43 12.55 -1.38 14.00
N THR A 44 13.03 -1.24 12.77
CA THR A 44 14.30 -0.56 12.44
C THR A 44 14.10 0.84 11.87
N GLU A 45 12.89 1.39 11.93
CA GLU A 45 12.61 2.72 11.37
C GLU A 45 13.24 3.84 12.21
N SER A 46 13.83 4.81 11.52
CA SER A 46 14.28 6.04 12.18
C SER A 46 13.09 6.98 12.38
N PRO A 47 12.98 7.65 13.56
CA PRO A 47 11.91 8.60 13.81
C PRO A 47 11.86 9.70 12.75
N ARG A 48 10.65 10.02 12.28
CA ARG A 48 10.42 11.18 11.40
C ARG A 48 10.62 12.47 12.20
N PRO A 49 11.15 13.54 11.58
CA PRO A 49 11.24 14.83 12.24
C PRO A 49 9.82 15.36 12.53
N TYR A 50 9.65 15.95 13.71
CA TYR A 50 8.39 16.55 14.13
C TYR A 50 8.49 18.07 14.15
N SER A 51 7.57 18.75 13.47
CA SER A 51 7.37 20.19 13.50
C SER A 51 5.92 20.46 13.93
N PRO A 52 5.66 21.06 15.11
CA PRO A 52 4.30 21.31 15.57
C PRO A 52 3.47 22.10 14.54
N VAL A 53 2.26 21.63 14.28
CA VAL A 53 1.26 22.33 13.45
C VAL A 53 0.12 22.75 14.37
N GLU A 54 -0.13 24.05 14.44
CA GLU A 54 -1.30 24.59 15.15
C GLU A 54 -2.52 24.59 14.23
N ARG A 55 -3.65 24.16 14.77
CA ARG A 55 -4.96 24.25 14.11
C ARG A 55 -5.99 24.83 15.07
N PRO A 56 -6.98 25.61 14.59
CA PRO A 56 -8.03 26.17 15.44
C PRO A 56 -8.74 25.11 16.28
N GLU A 57 -9.25 25.52 17.45
CA GLU A 57 -10.13 24.70 18.30
C GLU A 57 -11.32 24.17 17.49
N SER A 58 -11.72 22.93 17.75
CA SER A 58 -12.80 22.28 17.02
C SER A 58 -14.16 22.87 17.38
N GLU A 59 -14.87 23.42 16.39
CA GLU A 59 -16.26 23.88 16.56
C GLU A 59 -17.21 22.74 16.92
N LEU A 60 -16.90 21.53 16.45
CA LEU A 60 -17.65 20.32 16.78
C LEU A 60 -17.43 19.92 18.25
N HIS A 61 -16.17 19.94 18.69
CA HIS A 61 -15.81 19.76 20.10
C HIS A 61 -16.57 20.77 20.99
N LYS A 62 -16.56 22.07 20.65
CA LYS A 62 -17.31 23.11 21.38
C LYS A 62 -18.80 22.80 21.46
N LYS A 63 -19.43 22.43 20.33
CA LYS A 63 -20.87 22.09 20.26
C LYS A 63 -21.20 20.89 21.16
N LEU A 64 -20.40 19.84 21.11
CA LEU A 64 -20.62 18.62 21.90
C LEU A 64 -20.36 18.85 23.39
N ALA A 65 -19.33 19.63 23.74
CA ALA A 65 -19.01 20.02 25.12
C ALA A 65 -20.10 20.87 25.80
N ALA A 66 -20.92 21.58 25.02
CA ALA A 66 -22.05 22.36 25.51
C ALA A 66 -23.32 21.53 25.76
N ARG A 67 -23.39 20.29 25.23
CA ARG A 67 -24.57 19.43 25.34
C ARG A 67 -24.60 18.70 26.69
N LYS A 68 -25.75 18.71 27.36
CA LYS A 68 -25.99 17.83 28.51
C LYS A 68 -26.18 16.37 28.00
N PRO A 69 -25.46 15.37 28.55
CA PRO A 69 -25.54 14.00 28.08
C PRO A 69 -26.93 13.41 28.31
N ASP A 70 -27.29 12.50 27.41
CA ASP A 70 -28.45 11.63 27.49
C ASP A 70 -27.94 10.20 27.31
N PHE A 71 -28.02 9.40 28.38
CA PHE A 71 -27.51 8.03 28.43
C PHE A 71 -28.57 7.00 28.03
N GLY A 72 -29.55 7.39 27.22
CA GLY A 72 -30.50 6.46 26.63
C GLY A 72 -31.77 6.27 27.44
N ASP A 73 -32.61 5.34 26.98
CA ASP A 73 -34.03 5.40 27.33
C ASP A 73 -34.33 5.06 28.79
N ASP A 74 -33.48 4.25 29.40
CA ASP A 74 -33.60 3.71 30.75
C ASP A 74 -33.04 4.64 31.84
N ASP A 75 -32.20 5.62 31.47
CA ASP A 75 -31.68 6.63 32.40
C ASP A 75 -32.60 7.87 32.50
N LYS A 76 -33.64 7.71 33.31
CA LYS A 76 -34.60 8.78 33.61
C LYS A 76 -33.97 10.02 34.25
N ILE A 77 -32.83 9.89 34.95
CA ILE A 77 -32.17 11.00 35.67
C ILE A 77 -31.43 11.88 34.65
N SER A 78 -30.59 11.30 33.79
CA SER A 78 -29.88 12.09 32.77
C SER A 78 -30.79 12.64 31.69
N LYS A 79 -31.89 11.96 31.34
CA LYS A 79 -32.94 12.53 30.49
C LYS A 79 -33.60 13.78 31.08
N ALA A 80 -33.95 13.73 32.37
CA ALA A 80 -34.53 14.90 33.04
C ALA A 80 -33.51 16.05 33.10
N TRP A 81 -32.23 15.74 33.30
CA TRP A 81 -31.14 16.73 33.27
C TRP A 81 -30.96 17.34 31.87
N SER A 82 -30.92 16.51 30.83
CA SER A 82 -30.72 16.93 29.44
C SER A 82 -31.87 17.81 28.93
N ARG A 83 -33.11 17.52 29.34
CA ARG A 83 -34.30 18.35 29.06
C ARG A 83 -34.43 19.59 29.96
N GLY A 84 -33.55 19.75 30.95
CA GLY A 84 -33.58 20.89 31.88
C GLY A 84 -34.69 20.82 32.94
N GLU A 85 -35.26 19.64 33.19
CA GLU A 85 -36.32 19.40 34.17
C GLU A 85 -35.81 19.37 35.62
N ILE A 86 -34.51 19.12 35.81
CA ILE A 86 -33.82 19.12 37.11
C ILE A 86 -32.56 20.00 37.06
N GLY A 87 -32.20 20.56 38.21
CA GLY A 87 -30.97 21.36 38.40
C GLY A 87 -29.74 20.49 38.65
N VAL A 88 -28.54 21.10 38.66
CA VAL A 88 -27.27 20.40 38.83
C VAL A 88 -27.20 19.66 40.17
N ASP A 89 -27.68 20.27 41.25
CA ASP A 89 -27.77 19.64 42.57
C ASP A 89 -28.63 18.37 42.58
N GLU A 90 -29.79 18.43 41.92
CA GLU A 90 -30.71 17.30 41.86
C GLU A 90 -30.17 16.18 40.95
N TYR A 91 -29.48 16.54 39.86
CA TYR A 91 -28.77 15.58 39.03
C TYR A 91 -27.69 14.84 39.85
N VAL A 92 -26.77 15.58 40.48
CA VAL A 92 -25.68 15.00 41.26
C VAL A 92 -26.19 14.13 42.41
N ARG A 93 -27.13 14.64 43.21
CA ARG A 93 -27.68 13.88 44.34
C ARG A 93 -28.41 12.62 43.91
N ASN A 94 -29.29 12.71 42.91
CA ASN A 94 -30.06 11.55 42.47
C ASN A 94 -29.16 10.51 41.80
N THR A 95 -28.18 10.92 40.99
CA THR A 95 -27.26 9.98 40.35
C THR A 95 -26.39 9.24 41.38
N ILE A 96 -25.88 9.95 42.40
CA ILE A 96 -25.14 9.31 43.51
C ILE A 96 -26.07 8.38 44.31
N LEU A 97 -27.29 8.81 44.64
CA LEU A 97 -28.25 7.97 45.37
C LEU A 97 -28.68 6.74 44.56
N ARG A 98 -28.75 6.81 43.23
CA ARG A 98 -29.05 5.66 42.39
C ARG A 98 -28.09 4.50 42.60
N ILE A 99 -26.85 4.80 42.96
CA ILE A 99 -25.81 3.78 43.19
C ILE A 99 -25.65 3.51 44.68
N ALA A 100 -25.56 4.56 45.50
CA ALA A 100 -25.25 4.45 46.91
C ALA A 100 -26.45 4.01 47.78
N ASP A 101 -27.66 4.48 47.48
CA ASP A 101 -28.87 4.13 48.23
C ASP A 101 -30.13 4.34 47.37
N PRO A 102 -30.43 3.39 46.45
CA PRO A 102 -31.55 3.51 45.52
C PRO A 102 -32.91 3.67 46.22
N SER A 103 -33.01 3.23 47.48
CA SER A 103 -34.23 3.32 48.28
C SER A 103 -34.66 4.78 48.52
N ARG A 104 -33.69 5.70 48.56
CA ARG A 104 -33.87 7.14 48.80
C ARG A 104 -34.14 7.96 47.54
N LEU A 105 -34.12 7.35 46.35
CA LEU A 105 -34.47 8.04 45.11
C LEU A 105 -35.93 8.53 45.10
N PRO A 106 -36.22 9.70 44.51
CA PRO A 106 -37.59 10.12 44.22
C PRO A 106 -38.33 9.08 43.39
N LYS A 107 -39.64 8.85 43.65
CA LYS A 107 -40.45 7.82 42.94
C LYS A 107 -40.35 7.91 41.41
N ARG A 108 -40.23 9.11 40.84
CA ARG A 108 -40.10 9.33 39.38
C ARG A 108 -38.80 8.80 38.77
N PHE A 109 -37.76 8.66 39.59
CA PHE A 109 -36.43 8.18 39.19
C PHE A 109 -36.13 6.75 39.66
N LYS A 110 -37.04 6.14 40.43
CA LYS A 110 -36.94 4.71 40.75
C LYS A 110 -37.12 3.89 39.46
N SER A 111 -36.29 2.87 39.30
CA SER A 111 -36.35 1.89 38.22
C SER A 111 -36.27 0.50 38.82
N ASP A 112 -37.03 -0.44 38.26
CA ASP A 112 -36.89 -1.87 38.54
C ASP A 112 -35.77 -2.50 37.71
N ALA A 113 -35.18 -1.74 36.76
CA ALA A 113 -34.02 -2.16 36.00
C ALA A 113 -32.79 -2.27 36.93
N LYS A 114 -32.02 -3.35 36.78
CA LYS A 114 -30.73 -3.51 37.46
C LYS A 114 -29.80 -2.36 37.03
N THR A 115 -28.95 -1.90 37.94
CA THR A 115 -27.92 -0.93 37.62
C THR A 115 -27.04 -1.45 36.48
N THR A 116 -26.81 -0.67 35.42
CA THR A 116 -26.05 -1.07 34.23
C THR A 116 -24.63 -0.49 34.26
N HIS A 117 -23.77 -0.88 33.32
CA HIS A 117 -22.45 -0.25 33.13
C HIS A 117 -22.58 1.28 32.88
N GLU A 118 -23.67 1.72 32.25
CA GLU A 118 -23.96 3.14 31.99
C GLU A 118 -24.15 3.96 33.27
N ASP A 119 -24.60 3.34 34.37
CA ASP A 119 -24.78 4.02 35.66
C ASP A 119 -23.47 4.55 36.21
N ARG A 120 -22.35 3.89 35.93
CA ARG A 120 -21.03 4.34 36.37
C ARG A 120 -20.58 5.60 35.65
N LEU A 121 -20.95 5.78 34.39
CA LEU A 121 -20.60 6.98 33.61
C LEU A 121 -21.51 8.15 33.95
N THR A 122 -22.78 7.85 34.22
CA THR A 122 -23.68 8.86 34.81
C THR A 122 -23.12 9.33 36.14
N LEU A 123 -22.60 8.41 36.97
CA LEU A 123 -21.90 8.74 38.21
C LEU A 123 -20.65 9.56 37.94
N THR A 124 -19.75 9.14 37.06
CA THR A 124 -18.54 9.90 36.74
C THR A 124 -18.88 11.30 36.26
N TYR A 125 -19.91 11.46 35.42
CA TYR A 125 -20.37 12.77 34.99
C TYR A 125 -21.01 13.57 36.11
N ALA A 126 -21.85 12.96 36.95
CA ALA A 126 -22.43 13.61 38.11
C ALA A 126 -21.36 14.10 39.10
N LEU A 127 -20.36 13.27 39.34
CA LEU A 127 -19.19 13.59 40.15
C LEU A 127 -18.39 14.75 39.54
N SER A 128 -18.30 14.81 38.21
CA SER A 128 -17.67 15.92 37.47
C SER A 128 -18.37 17.28 37.66
N LEU A 129 -19.64 17.26 38.06
CA LEU A 129 -20.46 18.45 38.25
C LEU A 129 -20.49 18.93 39.71
N VAL A 130 -19.84 18.22 40.65
CA VAL A 130 -19.91 18.53 42.09
C VAL A 130 -19.47 19.96 42.40
N ASP A 131 -18.40 20.45 41.79
CA ASP A 131 -17.93 21.83 41.97
C ASP A 131 -18.90 22.90 41.45
N LYS A 132 -19.83 22.49 40.57
CA LYS A 132 -20.91 23.33 40.03
C LYS A 132 -22.19 23.28 40.88
N THR A 133 -22.26 22.40 41.89
CA THR A 133 -23.41 22.28 42.81
C THR A 133 -23.37 23.30 43.95
N SER A 134 -24.46 23.43 44.70
CA SER A 134 -24.48 24.25 45.92
C SER A 134 -23.52 23.73 46.99
N ALA A 135 -23.06 24.62 47.87
CA ALA A 135 -22.20 24.26 49.00
C ALA A 135 -22.79 23.15 49.90
N GLU A 136 -24.13 23.04 49.98
CA GLU A 136 -24.80 21.98 50.73
C GLU A 136 -24.64 20.62 50.03
N THR A 137 -24.82 20.57 48.71
CA THR A 137 -24.60 19.36 47.93
C THR A 137 -23.13 18.97 47.93
N GLN A 138 -22.21 19.93 47.78
CA GLN A 138 -20.77 19.68 47.94
C GLN A 138 -20.46 19.10 49.31
N ALA A 139 -20.96 19.68 50.41
CA ALA A 139 -20.74 19.16 51.75
C ALA A 139 -21.37 17.76 51.97
N TRP A 140 -22.54 17.51 51.39
CA TRP A 140 -23.16 16.18 51.43
C TRP A 140 -22.33 15.15 50.66
N VAL A 141 -21.87 15.51 49.46
CA VAL A 141 -20.99 14.65 48.65
C VAL A 141 -19.69 14.40 49.42
N ARG A 142 -19.01 15.43 49.94
CA ARG A 142 -17.81 15.32 50.81
C ARG A 142 -18.04 14.46 52.05
N SER A 143 -19.26 14.38 52.56
CA SER A 143 -19.56 13.50 53.70
C SER A 143 -19.44 12.01 53.36
N LEU A 144 -19.39 11.65 52.08
CA LEU A 144 -19.23 10.29 51.55
C LEU A 144 -17.74 9.85 51.43
N ASP A 145 -16.78 10.67 51.87
CA ASP A 145 -15.31 10.42 51.79
C ASP A 145 -14.80 9.27 52.64
N VAL A 146 -13.60 8.80 52.28
CA VAL A 146 -12.75 7.93 53.08
C VAL A 146 -12.60 8.49 54.48
N ARG A 147 -13.15 7.76 55.45
CA ARG A 147 -12.87 7.97 56.86
C ARG A 147 -12.08 6.77 57.36
N PRO A 148 -11.04 6.95 58.19
CA PRO A 148 -10.61 5.89 59.07
C PRO A 148 -11.86 5.40 59.79
N GLY A 149 -12.20 4.12 59.68
CA GLY A 149 -13.35 3.58 60.39
C GLY A 149 -13.12 3.73 61.89
N GLU A 150 -13.90 4.56 62.58
CA GLU A 150 -13.98 4.50 64.04
C GLU A 150 -14.66 3.16 64.38
N SER A 151 -13.87 2.10 64.54
CA SER A 151 -14.43 0.80 64.90
C SER A 151 -15.14 0.91 66.25
N ARG A 152 -16.45 0.63 66.27
CA ARG A 152 -17.20 0.44 67.52
C ARG A 152 -16.88 -0.94 68.08
N GLY A 153 -15.64 -1.09 68.54
CA GLY A 153 -15.18 -2.21 69.35
C GLY A 153 -14.68 -3.41 68.54
N SER A 154 -13.37 -3.60 68.53
CA SER A 154 -12.77 -4.91 68.82
C SER A 154 -11.28 -4.72 69.16
N SER A 155 -10.80 -5.54 70.09
CA SER A 155 -9.39 -5.63 70.45
C SER A 155 -8.57 -6.06 69.23
N LYS A 156 -7.54 -5.27 68.86
CA LYS A 156 -6.53 -5.65 67.86
C LYS A 156 -5.90 -7.00 68.24
N SER A 157 -6.30 -8.09 67.58
CA SER A 157 -5.42 -9.25 67.48
C SER A 157 -4.30 -8.88 66.51
N ALA A 158 -3.11 -9.46 66.69
CA ALA A 158 -2.03 -9.28 65.73
C ALA A 158 -2.45 -9.93 64.40
N SER A 159 -2.74 -9.11 63.39
CA SER A 159 -3.02 -9.59 62.03
C SER A 159 -1.81 -10.36 61.49
N PRO A 160 -2.00 -11.54 60.87
CA PRO A 160 -0.93 -12.21 60.13
C PRO A 160 -0.54 -11.45 58.84
N TRP A 161 -1.39 -10.52 58.39
CA TRP A 161 -1.21 -9.69 57.20
C TRP A 161 -0.69 -8.30 57.56
N VAL A 162 0.39 -7.87 56.90
CA VAL A 162 1.17 -6.66 57.24
C VAL A 162 0.40 -5.37 56.97
N ASP A 163 -0.48 -5.39 55.96
CA ASP A 163 -1.20 -4.22 55.46
C ASP A 163 -2.56 -3.97 56.16
N CYS A 164 -2.99 -4.87 57.07
CA CYS A 164 -4.38 -4.93 57.56
C CYS A 164 -4.59 -4.37 58.98
N ALA A 165 -3.96 -3.23 59.27
CA ALA A 165 -3.92 -2.67 60.63
C ALA A 165 -5.14 -1.81 61.03
N THR A 166 -5.82 -1.20 60.06
CA THR A 166 -6.96 -0.29 60.27
C THR A 166 -7.97 -0.48 59.13
N PRO A 167 -9.28 -0.63 59.40
CA PRO A 167 -10.29 -0.68 58.35
C PRO A 167 -10.55 0.71 57.76
N TYR A 168 -10.75 0.75 56.45
CA TYR A 168 -11.08 1.93 55.66
C TYR A 168 -12.47 1.76 55.05
N ILE A 169 -13.21 2.85 54.88
CA ILE A 169 -14.49 2.84 54.15
C ILE A 169 -14.36 3.72 52.91
N GLN A 170 -14.84 3.28 51.75
CA GLN A 170 -14.92 4.08 50.52
C GLN A 170 -16.14 3.67 49.70
N PHE A 171 -16.94 4.64 49.22
CA PHE A 171 -18.18 4.38 48.46
C PHE A 171 -19.11 3.31 49.10
N LEU A 172 -19.22 3.31 50.44
CA LEU A 172 -19.99 2.34 51.25
C LEU A 172 -19.40 0.91 51.32
N SER A 173 -18.25 0.67 50.69
CA SER A 173 -17.49 -0.59 50.81
C SER A 173 -16.40 -0.48 51.87
N TRP A 174 -16.21 -1.55 52.62
CA TRP A 174 -15.18 -1.66 53.65
C TRP A 174 -13.93 -2.35 53.08
N PHE A 175 -12.75 -1.81 53.39
CA PHE A 175 -11.44 -2.35 53.02
C PHE A 175 -10.62 -2.59 54.28
N THR A 176 -10.19 -3.83 54.48
CA THR A 176 -9.48 -4.23 55.71
C THR A 176 -7.98 -3.92 55.64
N CYS A 177 -7.43 -3.85 54.42
CA CYS A 177 -6.00 -3.76 54.17
C CYS A 177 -5.66 -2.57 53.27
N LYS A 178 -4.51 -1.93 53.52
CA LYS A 178 -3.95 -0.86 52.69
C LYS A 178 -2.45 -1.06 52.50
N ARG A 179 -2.01 -1.06 51.25
CA ARG A 179 -0.60 -1.07 50.86
C ARG A 179 -0.22 0.25 50.19
N SER A 180 0.90 0.83 50.59
CA SER A 180 1.36 2.13 50.07
C SER A 180 2.79 2.03 49.54
N PHE A 181 3.04 2.66 48.39
CA PHE A 181 4.38 2.84 47.84
C PHE A 181 4.50 4.11 47.00
N SER A 182 5.74 4.55 46.69
CA SER A 182 5.95 5.77 45.90
C SER A 182 7.02 5.59 44.82
N MET A 183 6.81 6.26 43.69
CA MET A 183 7.70 6.34 42.52
C MET A 183 7.66 7.75 41.91
N ASN A 184 8.05 8.76 42.71
CA ASN A 184 7.82 10.19 42.42
C ASN A 184 6.32 10.58 42.27
N HIS A 185 5.44 9.64 42.58
CA HIS A 185 3.98 9.69 42.67
C HIS A 185 3.59 8.63 43.70
N GLU A 186 2.63 8.89 44.57
CA GLU A 186 2.19 7.96 45.62
C GLU A 186 1.12 7.00 45.08
N PHE A 187 1.18 5.74 45.46
CA PHE A 187 0.20 4.71 45.10
C PHE A 187 -0.30 4.02 46.36
N ASP A 188 -1.62 3.97 46.50
CA ASP A 188 -2.32 3.37 47.65
C ASP A 188 -3.27 2.28 47.16
N ILE A 189 -3.02 1.02 47.50
CA ILE A 189 -3.87 -0.12 47.16
C ILE A 189 -4.68 -0.54 48.39
N TYR A 190 -6.00 -0.40 48.31
CA TYR A 190 -6.98 -0.84 49.30
C TYR A 190 -7.60 -2.16 48.84
N TYR A 191 -7.62 -3.15 49.73
CA TYR A 191 -8.09 -4.48 49.37
C TYR A 191 -8.67 -5.26 50.56
N ASN A 192 -9.39 -6.33 50.22
CA ASN A 192 -9.84 -7.35 51.16
C ASN A 192 -9.21 -8.70 50.80
N ILE A 193 -9.13 -9.57 51.80
CA ILE A 193 -8.61 -10.93 51.73
C ILE A 193 -9.73 -11.89 52.08
N ASP A 194 -9.99 -12.84 51.19
CA ASP A 194 -11.03 -13.85 51.36
C ASP A 194 -10.77 -14.73 52.60
N GLY A 195 -11.84 -15.02 53.33
CA GLY A 195 -11.79 -15.73 54.61
C GLY A 195 -11.15 -14.98 55.78
N PHE A 196 -10.64 -13.75 55.59
CA PHE A 196 -10.05 -12.92 56.66
C PHE A 196 -10.81 -11.62 56.89
N SER A 197 -11.22 -10.93 55.83
CA SER A 197 -11.81 -9.60 55.93
C SER A 197 -13.24 -9.63 56.45
N MET A 198 -13.58 -8.70 57.35
CA MET A 198 -14.91 -8.62 57.95
C MET A 198 -15.43 -7.18 57.92
N ASN A 199 -16.72 -7.02 57.67
CA ASN A 199 -17.42 -5.76 57.78
C ASN A 199 -17.51 -5.38 59.28
N PRO A 200 -16.89 -4.27 59.71
CA PRO A 200 -16.84 -3.91 61.12
C PRO A 200 -18.20 -3.43 61.68
N ASP A 201 -19.14 -2.99 60.83
CA ASP A 201 -20.47 -2.54 61.27
C ASP A 201 -21.41 -3.71 61.55
N TYR A 202 -21.29 -4.79 60.77
CA TYR A 202 -22.22 -5.93 60.80
C TYR A 202 -21.58 -7.26 61.23
N ASN A 203 -20.25 -7.29 61.37
CA ASN A 203 -19.46 -8.48 61.68
C ASN A 203 -19.77 -9.67 60.74
N ILE A 204 -19.83 -9.40 59.44
CA ILE A 204 -20.03 -10.39 58.37
C ILE A 204 -18.79 -10.46 57.47
N PRO A 205 -18.45 -11.64 56.90
CA PRO A 205 -17.35 -11.76 55.94
C PRO A 205 -17.52 -10.81 54.74
N ILE A 206 -16.40 -10.30 54.23
CA ILE A 206 -16.35 -9.54 52.97
C ILE A 206 -15.53 -10.35 51.97
N ASP A 207 -16.07 -10.52 50.77
CA ASP A 207 -15.37 -11.16 49.66
C ASP A 207 -14.09 -10.38 49.30
N GLY A 208 -13.04 -11.08 48.91
CA GLY A 208 -11.75 -10.46 48.66
C GLY A 208 -10.84 -11.34 47.82
N LEU A 209 -9.59 -10.90 47.69
CA LEU A 209 -8.56 -11.64 46.97
C LEU A 209 -8.19 -12.95 47.69
N PRO A 210 -7.69 -13.96 46.98
CA PRO A 210 -7.21 -15.19 47.59
C PRO A 210 -6.18 -14.91 48.68
N ASN A 211 -6.29 -15.62 49.78
CA ASN A 211 -5.35 -15.54 50.91
C ASN A 211 -4.01 -16.25 50.65
N THR A 212 -3.63 -16.43 49.37
CA THR A 212 -2.40 -17.12 48.98
C THR A 212 -1.22 -16.14 49.04
N ASP A 213 -0.17 -16.53 49.78
CA ASP A 213 1.07 -15.77 50.00
C ASP A 213 2.23 -16.75 50.05
N VAL A 214 2.79 -17.07 48.87
CA VAL A 214 3.79 -18.14 48.72
C VAL A 214 5.11 -17.59 48.20
N SER A 215 5.06 -16.60 47.30
CA SER A 215 6.27 -16.12 46.64
C SER A 215 6.13 -14.67 46.18
N PRO A 216 6.63 -13.71 46.97
CA PRO A 216 7.35 -13.88 48.24
C PRO A 216 6.40 -14.09 49.43
N ALA A 217 6.66 -15.08 50.29
CA ALA A 217 5.97 -15.25 51.58
C ALA A 217 6.25 -14.10 52.56
N ASN A 218 5.61 -12.95 52.37
CA ASN A 218 5.95 -11.67 53.03
C ASN A 218 4.81 -11.10 53.90
N GLY A 219 3.69 -11.84 54.04
CA GLY A 219 2.49 -11.40 54.75
C GLY A 219 1.60 -10.47 53.92
N VAL A 220 1.65 -10.60 52.59
CA VAL A 220 0.88 -9.85 51.59
C VAL A 220 0.38 -10.86 50.56
N PRO A 221 -0.89 -10.81 50.12
CA PRO A 221 -1.36 -11.74 49.10
C PRO A 221 -0.55 -11.65 47.80
N ASP A 222 -0.24 -12.79 47.18
CA ASP A 222 0.52 -12.87 45.91
C ASP A 222 -0.15 -12.03 44.80
N ALA A 223 -1.49 -11.90 44.82
CA ALA A 223 -2.24 -11.04 43.92
C ALA A 223 -1.87 -9.55 44.06
N ILE A 224 -1.72 -9.07 45.30
CA ILE A 224 -1.33 -7.67 45.58
C ILE A 224 0.14 -7.44 45.22
N ASP A 225 1.02 -8.40 45.48
CA ASP A 225 2.42 -8.29 45.06
C ASP A 225 2.55 -8.22 43.53
N LYS A 226 1.74 -8.97 42.78
CA LYS A 226 1.67 -8.88 41.30
C LYS A 226 1.14 -7.54 40.82
N ILE A 227 0.05 -7.03 41.43
CA ILE A 227 -0.53 -5.71 41.09
C ILE A 227 0.48 -4.59 41.35
N GLU A 228 1.15 -4.59 42.51
CA GLU A 228 2.20 -3.61 42.83
C GLU A 228 3.35 -3.70 41.84
N ALA A 229 3.89 -4.90 41.59
CA ALA A 229 4.99 -5.09 40.65
C ALA A 229 4.64 -4.58 39.25
N SER A 230 3.41 -4.86 38.77
CA SER A 230 2.92 -4.39 37.48
C SER A 230 2.77 -2.87 37.44
N LEU A 231 2.20 -2.23 38.48
CA LEU A 231 2.10 -0.78 38.59
C LEU A 231 3.47 -0.10 38.51
N ARG A 232 4.48 -0.66 39.18
CA ARG A 232 5.83 -0.11 39.18
C ARG A 232 6.45 -0.13 37.78
N VAL A 233 6.33 -1.26 37.09
CA VAL A 233 6.86 -1.43 35.73
C VAL A 233 6.12 -0.52 34.75
N ALA A 234 4.79 -0.51 34.80
CA ALA A 234 3.94 0.31 33.93
C ALA A 234 4.20 1.80 34.12
N TRP A 235 4.23 2.30 35.36
CA TRP A 235 4.46 3.70 35.63
C TRP A 235 5.86 4.17 35.21
N ALA A 236 6.90 3.38 35.52
CA ALA A 236 8.25 3.69 35.05
C ALA A 236 8.31 3.81 33.52
N GLN A 237 7.62 2.92 32.82
CA GLN A 237 7.56 2.91 31.37
C GLN A 237 6.75 4.09 30.80
N TYR A 238 5.59 4.41 31.36
CA TYR A 238 4.80 5.57 30.94
C TYR A 238 5.56 6.88 31.18
N GLN A 239 6.23 7.00 32.32
CA GLN A 239 7.09 8.15 32.62
C GLN A 239 8.26 8.26 31.63
N SER A 240 8.89 7.14 31.22
CA SER A 240 9.98 7.16 30.25
C SER A 240 9.55 7.67 28.87
N MET A 241 8.29 7.42 28.49
CA MET A 241 7.65 7.96 27.28
C MET A 241 7.19 9.43 27.42
N GLY A 242 7.46 10.07 28.57
CA GLY A 242 7.14 11.47 28.82
C GLY A 242 5.72 11.73 29.32
N TYR A 243 4.97 10.68 29.70
CA TYR A 243 3.65 10.85 30.29
C TYR A 243 3.71 11.35 31.74
N ARG A 244 2.59 11.93 32.19
CA ARG A 244 2.41 12.46 33.54
C ARG A 244 1.10 11.93 34.12
N LEU A 245 1.07 11.76 35.43
CA LEU A 245 -0.16 11.51 36.17
C LEU A 245 -0.72 12.83 36.69
N PRO A 246 -2.05 12.97 36.78
CA PRO A 246 -2.65 14.06 37.52
C PRO A 246 -2.50 13.83 39.03
N GLY A 247 -2.38 14.93 39.77
CA GLY A 247 -2.27 14.89 41.23
C GLY A 247 -0.95 14.34 41.78
N THR A 248 -0.95 13.92 43.03
CA THR A 248 0.21 13.42 43.79
C THR A 248 0.05 11.97 44.22
N THR A 249 -1.20 11.46 44.23
CA THR A 249 -1.52 10.11 44.70
C THR A 249 -2.51 9.43 43.75
N THR A 250 -2.30 8.14 43.48
CA THR A 250 -3.26 7.25 42.80
C THR A 250 -3.74 6.20 43.78
N GLU A 251 -5.05 6.13 43.99
CA GLU A 251 -5.69 5.17 44.89
C GLU A 251 -6.33 4.05 44.08
N ILE A 252 -6.05 2.80 44.44
CA ILE A 252 -6.55 1.60 43.78
C ILE A 252 -7.40 0.84 44.79
N TYR A 253 -8.64 0.52 44.46
CA TYR A 253 -9.50 -0.28 45.33
C TYR A 253 -9.87 -1.59 44.65
N VAL A 254 -9.49 -2.71 45.29
CA VAL A 254 -9.77 -4.08 44.85
C VAL A 254 -10.88 -4.64 45.71
N GLY A 255 -12.03 -4.98 45.11
CA GLY A 255 -13.23 -5.32 45.89
C GLY A 255 -14.54 -4.74 45.38
N PHE A 256 -14.57 -4.12 44.20
CA PHE A 256 -15.78 -3.54 43.65
C PHE A 256 -16.39 -4.45 42.59
N ASP A 257 -17.37 -5.28 42.99
CA ASP A 257 -18.19 -6.04 42.06
C ASP A 257 -19.41 -5.22 41.64
N ALA A 258 -19.45 -4.81 40.37
CA ALA A 258 -20.73 -4.57 39.74
C ALA A 258 -20.69 -5.15 38.32
N ASN A 259 -21.35 -6.29 38.16
CA ASN A 259 -21.74 -6.90 36.89
C ASN A 259 -20.57 -7.23 35.93
N ASN A 260 -19.67 -8.16 36.30
CA ASN A 260 -18.61 -8.68 35.40
C ASN A 260 -17.70 -7.58 34.81
N ASN A 261 -17.22 -6.68 35.65
CA ASN A 261 -16.39 -5.56 35.21
C ASN A 261 -14.89 -5.91 35.18
N PRO A 262 -14.16 -5.68 34.07
CA PRO A 262 -12.71 -5.86 34.05
C PRO A 262 -12.00 -4.85 34.95
N GLY A 263 -12.36 -3.56 34.96
CA GLY A 263 -11.75 -2.49 35.77
C GLY A 263 -12.39 -1.14 35.41
N VAL A 264 -12.23 -0.09 36.22
CA VAL A 264 -12.62 1.29 35.82
C VAL A 264 -11.71 2.31 36.51
N THR A 265 -11.21 3.28 35.74
CA THR A 265 -10.46 4.44 36.27
C THR A 265 -11.28 5.72 36.20
N PHE A 266 -11.28 6.47 37.31
CA PHE A 266 -11.96 7.75 37.46
C PHE A 266 -10.94 8.88 37.59
N PRO A 267 -11.15 10.03 36.90
CA PRO A 267 -10.26 11.19 37.00
C PRO A 267 -10.35 11.89 38.37
N PHE A 268 -11.26 11.46 39.24
CA PHE A 268 -11.56 12.11 40.51
C PHE A 268 -11.24 11.19 41.68
N GLY A 269 -10.13 11.43 42.36
CA GLY A 269 -9.97 10.96 43.73
C GLY A 269 -10.53 11.93 44.77
N ASP A 270 -10.79 13.19 44.40
CA ASP A 270 -11.09 14.25 45.37
C ASP A 270 -12.38 15.05 45.11
N ILE A 271 -13.45 14.32 44.76
CA ILE A 271 -14.84 14.78 44.97
C ILE A 271 -15.09 15.18 46.45
N LEU A 272 -14.17 14.83 47.35
CA LEU A 272 -14.37 14.73 48.77
C LEU A 272 -13.48 15.69 49.61
N GLY A 273 -12.41 16.26 49.06
CA GLY A 273 -11.68 17.36 49.69
C GLY A 273 -10.26 17.67 49.19
N GLY A 274 -10.13 18.35 48.03
CA GLY A 274 -8.95 19.17 47.69
C GLY A 274 -8.02 18.58 46.63
N ASP A 275 -7.19 19.39 45.99
CA ASP A 275 -6.41 18.98 44.82
C ASP A 275 -5.60 17.69 45.03
N SER A 276 -5.62 16.76 44.05
CA SER A 276 -4.49 15.89 43.65
C SER A 276 -4.62 14.35 43.77
N LYS A 277 -5.75 13.71 43.42
CA LYS A 277 -5.84 12.23 43.40
C LYS A 277 -6.55 11.60 42.18
N VAL A 278 -6.10 10.41 41.75
CA VAL A 278 -6.76 9.53 40.76
C VAL A 278 -7.25 8.25 41.41
N VAL A 279 -8.39 7.71 41.00
CA VAL A 279 -8.95 6.47 41.57
C VAL A 279 -9.12 5.38 40.51
N ILE A 280 -8.64 4.18 40.82
CA ILE A 280 -8.80 2.95 40.02
C ILE A 280 -9.63 1.96 40.82
N PHE A 281 -10.72 1.44 40.23
CA PHE A 281 -11.50 0.34 40.78
C PHE A 281 -11.24 -0.93 40.01
N LEU A 282 -10.86 -1.98 40.74
CA LEU A 282 -10.69 -3.32 40.23
C LEU A 282 -11.81 -4.23 40.79
N PRO A 283 -12.19 -5.29 40.05
CA PRO A 283 -13.12 -6.30 40.55
C PRO A 283 -12.62 -6.95 41.84
N VAL A 284 -13.51 -7.69 42.52
CA VAL A 284 -13.18 -8.41 43.76
C VAL A 284 -11.97 -9.31 43.56
N ASP A 285 -11.94 -10.01 42.43
CA ASP A 285 -10.78 -10.75 41.97
C ASP A 285 -10.59 -10.57 40.46
N PRO A 286 -9.60 -9.75 40.02
CA PRO A 286 -9.27 -9.60 38.61
C PRO A 286 -8.97 -10.89 37.86
N ALA A 287 -8.48 -11.92 38.54
CA ALA A 287 -8.16 -13.19 37.90
C ALA A 287 -9.42 -14.03 37.63
N GLU A 288 -10.54 -13.75 38.27
CA GLU A 288 -11.74 -14.58 38.19
C GLU A 288 -12.68 -14.10 37.09
N PHE A 289 -13.11 -15.02 36.22
CA PHE A 289 -14.10 -14.74 35.18
C PHE A 289 -14.98 -15.96 34.93
N GLU A 290 -16.21 -15.74 34.48
CA GLU A 290 -17.11 -16.81 34.08
C GLU A 290 -17.03 -17.04 32.56
N ASP A 291 -16.92 -18.31 32.14
CA ASP A 291 -17.06 -18.67 30.73
C ASP A 291 -18.52 -18.58 30.26
N ASN A 292 -18.74 -18.74 28.95
CA ASN A 292 -20.08 -18.70 28.33
C ASN A 292 -21.01 -19.83 28.82
N GLN A 293 -20.51 -20.79 29.60
CA GLN A 293 -21.26 -21.89 30.21
C GLN A 293 -21.55 -21.64 31.71
N GLY A 294 -21.14 -20.49 32.25
CA GLY A 294 -21.29 -20.13 33.67
C GLY A 294 -20.29 -20.85 34.58
N THR A 295 -19.18 -21.35 34.03
CA THR A 295 -18.09 -21.94 34.81
C THR A 295 -17.14 -20.83 35.24
N THR A 296 -16.92 -20.70 36.55
CA THR A 296 -15.88 -19.83 37.10
C THR A 296 -14.50 -20.38 36.75
N LEU A 297 -13.75 -19.62 35.96
CA LEU A 297 -12.35 -19.85 35.62
C LEU A 297 -11.48 -18.78 36.27
N ARG A 298 -10.18 -19.08 36.39
CA ARG A 298 -9.20 -18.15 36.97
C ARG A 298 -7.96 -18.06 36.10
N ASP A 299 -7.51 -16.83 35.85
CA ASP A 299 -6.27 -16.52 35.14
C ASP A 299 -5.52 -15.37 35.83
N GLU A 300 -4.43 -15.71 36.52
CA GLU A 300 -3.70 -14.78 37.38
C GLU A 300 -2.93 -13.70 36.60
N GLY A 301 -2.77 -13.81 35.28
CA GLY A 301 -2.14 -12.76 34.49
C GLY A 301 -3.01 -11.51 34.36
N TRP A 302 -4.31 -11.57 34.69
CA TRP A 302 -5.15 -10.39 34.81
C TRP A 302 -4.74 -9.45 35.95
N TYR A 303 -4.01 -9.94 36.97
CA TYR A 303 -3.40 -9.06 37.97
C TYR A 303 -2.33 -8.13 37.39
N THR A 304 -1.77 -8.44 36.22
CA THR A 304 -0.75 -7.62 35.55
C THR A 304 -1.34 -6.81 34.40
N TYR A 305 -2.06 -7.45 33.47
CA TYR A 305 -2.61 -6.80 32.28
C TYR A 305 -3.57 -5.66 32.63
N LEU A 306 -4.56 -5.93 33.47
CA LEU A 306 -5.66 -5.00 33.73
C LEU A 306 -5.17 -3.71 34.37
N ILE A 307 -4.28 -3.81 35.35
CA ILE A 307 -3.80 -2.62 36.05
C ILE A 307 -2.91 -1.73 35.17
N ARG A 308 -2.25 -2.30 34.15
CA ARG A 308 -1.50 -1.51 33.13
C ARG A 308 -2.48 -0.67 32.31
N HIS A 309 -3.54 -1.32 31.82
CA HIS A 309 -4.61 -0.69 31.05
C HIS A 309 -5.25 0.47 31.84
N GLU A 310 -5.70 0.19 33.07
CA GLU A 310 -6.36 1.18 33.94
C GLU A 310 -5.43 2.33 34.36
N LEU A 311 -4.15 2.03 34.65
CA LEU A 311 -3.18 3.08 34.95
C LEU A 311 -2.97 4.02 33.74
N PHE A 312 -3.10 3.54 32.51
CA PHE A 312 -2.99 4.42 31.35
C PHE A 312 -4.20 5.35 31.21
N HIS A 313 -5.40 4.95 31.62
CA HIS A 313 -6.52 5.90 31.74
C HIS A 313 -6.22 7.03 32.73
N ALA A 314 -5.58 6.72 33.86
CA ALA A 314 -5.12 7.75 34.80
C ALA A 314 -4.22 8.79 34.13
N VAL A 315 -3.32 8.33 33.25
CA VAL A 315 -2.45 9.19 32.43
C VAL A 315 -3.26 10.02 31.43
N GLN A 316 -4.22 9.42 30.72
CA GLN A 316 -5.06 10.12 29.73
C GLN A 316 -5.82 11.29 30.37
N TYR A 317 -6.32 11.10 31.59
CA TYR A 317 -7.02 12.16 32.33
C TYR A 317 -6.16 13.38 32.66
N HIS A 318 -4.83 13.27 32.70
CA HIS A 318 -3.94 14.44 32.83
C HIS A 318 -4.14 15.44 31.69
N TYR A 319 -4.40 14.94 30.48
CA TYR A 319 -4.56 15.73 29.27
C TYR A 319 -6.01 16.16 29.01
N LEU A 320 -6.92 15.79 29.91
CA LEU A 320 -8.35 16.10 29.85
C LEU A 320 -8.81 16.83 31.12
N PRO A 321 -8.25 18.02 31.45
CA PRO A 321 -8.51 18.70 32.72
C PRO A 321 -9.95 19.25 32.85
N ASN A 322 -10.69 19.37 31.74
CA ASN A 322 -12.03 19.97 31.72
C ASN A 322 -13.14 18.91 31.62
N LEU A 323 -14.01 18.95 32.63
CA LEU A 323 -15.04 17.94 32.95
C LEU A 323 -16.29 17.93 32.06
N HIS A 324 -16.27 18.71 30.97
CA HIS A 324 -17.30 18.73 29.93
C HIS A 324 -17.27 17.47 29.03
N PHE A 325 -16.21 16.68 29.15
CA PHE A 325 -15.88 15.50 28.35
C PHE A 325 -16.93 14.37 28.38
N PHE A 326 -17.62 14.20 29.50
CA PHE A 326 -18.66 13.16 29.65
C PHE A 326 -19.87 13.35 28.74
N GLY A 327 -20.10 14.58 28.25
CA GLY A 327 -21.10 14.86 27.21
C GLY A 327 -20.79 14.20 25.85
N ASN A 328 -19.52 13.88 25.61
CA ASN A 328 -18.98 13.38 24.35
C ASN A 328 -18.14 12.11 24.50
N LEU A 329 -18.30 11.40 25.63
CA LEU A 329 -17.50 10.22 25.96
C LEU A 329 -17.39 9.27 24.80
N ILE A 330 -18.46 9.02 24.07
CA ILE A 330 -18.45 8.00 23.02
C ILE A 330 -17.60 8.41 21.81
N SER A 331 -17.42 9.70 21.53
CA SER A 331 -16.51 10.14 20.45
C SER A 331 -15.04 10.07 20.82
N ILE A 332 -14.72 9.86 22.10
CA ILE A 332 -13.34 9.88 22.60
C ILE A 332 -12.95 8.53 23.22
N ASN A 333 -13.93 7.80 23.75
CA ASN A 333 -13.78 6.50 24.38
C ASN A 333 -13.05 5.52 23.47
N TRP A 334 -13.40 5.52 22.18
CA TRP A 334 -12.77 4.58 21.26
C TRP A 334 -11.25 4.74 21.22
N TRP A 335 -10.75 5.98 21.29
CA TRP A 335 -9.32 6.29 21.31
C TRP A 335 -8.70 6.10 22.69
N MET A 336 -9.47 6.34 23.76
CA MET A 336 -9.05 6.02 25.14
C MET A 336 -8.74 4.54 25.29
N GLU A 337 -9.69 3.67 24.94
CA GLU A 337 -9.53 2.22 25.05
C GLU A 337 -8.42 1.72 24.12
N ALA A 338 -8.42 2.16 22.85
CA ALA A 338 -7.40 1.77 21.88
C ALA A 338 -5.97 2.11 22.34
N THR A 339 -5.77 3.31 22.90
CA THR A 339 -4.43 3.72 23.35
C THR A 339 -4.04 3.15 24.72
N ALA A 340 -5.01 2.77 25.56
CA ALA A 340 -4.75 2.01 26.79
C ALA A 340 -4.29 0.58 26.48
N GLU A 341 -4.92 -0.09 25.50
CA GLU A 341 -4.46 -1.40 25.02
C GLU A 341 -3.08 -1.33 24.36
N TRP A 342 -2.86 -0.34 23.50
CA TRP A 342 -1.53 -0.08 22.92
C TRP A 342 -0.47 0.17 23.99
N ALA A 343 -0.79 0.96 25.02
CA ALA A 343 0.14 1.25 26.10
C ALA A 343 0.44 0.02 26.97
N ALA A 344 -0.54 -0.85 27.21
CA ALA A 344 -0.32 -2.12 27.89
C ALA A 344 0.64 -3.03 27.11
N ASP A 345 0.47 -3.13 25.79
CA ASP A 345 1.38 -3.87 24.90
C ASP A 345 2.81 -3.28 24.94
N VAL A 346 2.96 -1.95 24.88
CA VAL A 346 4.28 -1.30 24.98
C VAL A 346 5.02 -1.70 26.26
N VAL A 347 4.32 -1.80 27.39
CA VAL A 347 4.93 -2.26 28.66
C VAL A 347 5.37 -3.71 28.53
N TYR A 348 4.52 -4.60 27.99
CA TYR A 348 4.92 -5.99 27.76
C TYR A 348 6.14 -6.10 26.85
N GLN A 349 6.15 -5.44 25.69
CA GLN A 349 7.27 -5.55 24.75
C GLN A 349 8.59 -5.05 25.33
N GLN A 350 8.57 -3.98 26.12
CA GLN A 350 9.80 -3.33 26.60
C GLN A 350 10.30 -3.90 27.92
N ASN A 351 9.41 -4.44 28.76
CA ASN A 351 9.76 -4.82 30.13
C ASN A 351 9.59 -6.32 30.40
N ASP A 352 8.58 -6.97 29.82
CA ASP A 352 8.26 -8.37 30.08
C ASP A 352 7.58 -9.08 28.88
N PRO A 353 8.29 -9.30 27.76
CA PRO A 353 7.68 -9.78 26.50
C PRO A 353 7.11 -11.20 26.58
N ASN A 354 7.38 -11.92 27.67
CA ASN A 354 6.79 -13.24 27.97
C ASN A 354 6.15 -13.26 29.38
N GLY A 355 5.73 -12.09 29.88
CA GLY A 355 5.06 -11.96 31.17
C GLY A 355 3.67 -12.64 31.19
N PRO A 356 3.06 -12.86 32.37
CA PRO A 356 1.70 -13.39 32.47
C PRO A 356 0.70 -12.57 31.63
N ASP A 357 -0.13 -13.25 30.85
CA ASP A 357 -1.14 -12.69 29.95
C ASP A 357 -0.68 -11.57 29.02
N TRP A 358 0.58 -11.60 28.58
CA TRP A 358 1.14 -10.63 27.62
C TRP A 358 0.32 -10.49 26.32
N HIS A 359 -0.49 -11.49 25.98
CA HIS A 359 -1.31 -11.54 24.78
C HIS A 359 -2.71 -10.92 24.96
N ALA A 360 -3.10 -10.56 26.18
CA ALA A 360 -4.46 -10.10 26.51
C ALA A 360 -4.87 -8.80 25.79
N TYR A 361 -3.94 -7.91 25.47
CA TYR A 361 -4.21 -6.64 24.77
C TYR A 361 -4.83 -6.84 23.38
N ALA A 362 -4.55 -7.98 22.73
CA ALA A 362 -5.01 -8.26 21.37
C ALA A 362 -6.27 -9.14 21.32
N ARG A 363 -6.89 -9.46 22.46
CA ARG A 363 -7.97 -10.46 22.54
C ARG A 363 -9.25 -10.07 21.80
N THR A 364 -9.49 -8.77 21.62
CA THR A 364 -10.70 -8.20 20.99
C THR A 364 -10.46 -7.74 19.56
N LEU A 365 -9.34 -8.15 18.94
CA LEU A 365 -8.97 -7.69 17.60
C LEU A 365 -9.99 -8.13 16.53
N ASP A 366 -10.64 -9.28 16.71
CA ASP A 366 -11.75 -9.76 15.88
C ASP A 366 -12.95 -8.81 15.88
N SER A 367 -13.23 -8.14 17.00
CA SER A 367 -14.34 -7.18 17.10
C SER A 367 -14.10 -5.96 16.20
N PHE A 368 -12.85 -5.62 15.93
CA PHE A 368 -12.46 -4.55 15.01
C PHE A 368 -12.28 -5.04 13.56
N LEU A 369 -11.45 -6.07 13.34
CA LEU A 369 -11.11 -6.59 12.00
C LEU A 369 -12.17 -7.52 11.41
N GLY A 370 -13.12 -7.97 12.21
CA GLY A 370 -14.30 -8.73 11.79
C GLY A 370 -15.36 -7.88 11.09
N ASN A 371 -15.35 -6.55 11.32
CA ASN A 371 -16.25 -5.57 10.69
C ASN A 371 -15.45 -4.40 10.09
N PRO A 372 -14.50 -4.67 9.16
CA PRO A 372 -13.55 -3.67 8.67
C PRO A 372 -14.21 -2.52 7.90
N GLU A 373 -15.42 -2.70 7.39
CA GLU A 373 -16.17 -1.70 6.65
C GLU A 373 -16.74 -0.60 7.55
N SER A 374 -16.79 -0.85 8.87
CA SER A 374 -17.28 0.11 9.86
C SER A 374 -16.40 1.35 9.95
N ALA A 375 -16.98 2.46 10.42
CA ALA A 375 -16.22 3.68 10.61
C ALA A 375 -15.02 3.44 11.54
N VAL A 376 -13.86 4.04 11.24
CA VAL A 376 -12.63 3.75 12.00
C VAL A 376 -12.81 4.06 13.50
N ASN A 377 -13.54 5.13 13.81
CA ASN A 377 -13.85 5.62 15.15
C ASN A 377 -15.20 5.13 15.70
N SER A 378 -15.84 4.11 15.11
CA SER A 378 -17.06 3.53 15.70
C SER A 378 -16.73 2.77 16.99
N SER A 379 -17.68 2.78 17.91
CA SER A 379 -17.58 2.11 19.20
C SER A 379 -18.89 1.37 19.47
N ASP A 380 -18.78 0.19 20.08
CA ASP A 380 -19.93 -0.64 20.47
C ASP A 380 -20.60 -0.13 21.76
N GLY A 381 -20.33 1.13 22.13
CA GLY A 381 -20.66 1.67 23.44
C GLY A 381 -19.63 1.30 24.49
N LEU A 382 -19.89 1.73 25.72
CA LEU A 382 -18.93 1.60 26.82
C LEU A 382 -18.89 0.14 27.30
N ALA A 383 -17.68 -0.37 27.55
CA ALA A 383 -17.36 -1.80 27.70
C ALA A 383 -17.62 -2.68 26.46
N GLY A 384 -17.94 -2.10 25.30
CA GLY A 384 -17.99 -2.83 24.03
C GLY A 384 -16.62 -3.26 23.51
N SER A 385 -16.52 -4.37 22.79
CA SER A 385 -15.21 -4.97 22.45
C SER A 385 -14.45 -4.22 21.34
N ARG A 386 -15.15 -3.59 20.37
CA ARG A 386 -14.51 -3.03 19.17
C ARG A 386 -13.43 -1.99 19.45
N GLN A 387 -13.67 -1.07 20.40
CA GLN A 387 -12.71 0.01 20.65
C GLN A 387 -11.37 -0.46 21.22
N TYR A 388 -11.35 -1.57 21.95
CA TYR A 388 -10.11 -2.18 22.44
C TYR A 388 -9.27 -2.66 21.25
N GLY A 389 -9.89 -3.35 20.28
CA GLY A 389 -9.24 -3.81 19.04
C GLY A 389 -8.73 -2.69 18.12
N ALA A 390 -9.19 -1.44 18.29
CA ALA A 390 -8.72 -0.29 17.52
C ALA A 390 -7.29 0.15 17.87
N PHE A 391 -6.64 -0.46 18.88
CA PHE A 391 -5.22 -0.23 19.22
C PHE A 391 -4.30 -0.34 18.02
N ILE A 392 -4.66 -1.19 17.05
CA ILE A 392 -3.86 -1.46 15.86
C ILE A 392 -3.68 -0.19 14.99
N LEU A 393 -4.59 0.78 15.07
CA LEU A 393 -4.42 2.11 14.45
C LEU A 393 -3.35 2.92 15.17
N ALA A 394 -3.36 2.95 16.51
CA ALA A 394 -2.34 3.64 17.29
C ALA A 394 -0.94 3.06 17.01
N GLN A 395 -0.86 1.73 16.92
CA GLN A 395 0.36 1.02 16.56
C GLN A 395 0.81 1.34 15.13
N TYR A 396 -0.11 1.31 14.15
CA TYR A 396 0.19 1.69 12.77
C TYR A 396 0.80 3.10 12.70
N LEU A 397 0.16 4.09 13.33
CA LEU A 397 0.60 5.48 13.26
C LEU A 397 1.90 5.74 14.03
N ALA A 398 2.12 5.07 15.16
CA ALA A 398 3.39 5.11 15.88
C ALA A 398 4.54 4.59 15.00
N GLU A 399 4.33 3.48 14.28
CA GLU A 399 5.32 2.99 13.32
C GLU A 399 5.52 3.94 12.13
N ARG A 400 4.46 4.53 11.58
CA ARG A 400 4.55 5.47 10.44
C ARG A 400 5.33 6.73 10.78
N THR A 401 5.25 7.18 12.02
CA THR A 401 6.05 8.30 12.55
C THR A 401 7.43 7.86 13.06
N GLY A 402 7.64 6.55 13.25
CA GLY A 402 8.86 5.97 13.80
C GLY A 402 9.09 6.33 15.28
N THR A 403 8.03 6.63 16.04
CA THR A 403 8.14 6.97 17.46
C THR A 403 6.84 6.68 18.24
N VAL A 404 6.99 6.20 19.47
CA VAL A 404 5.90 6.03 20.44
C VAL A 404 5.34 7.36 20.96
N ASP A 405 6.07 8.47 20.77
CA ASP A 405 5.64 9.81 21.15
C ASP A 405 4.38 10.26 20.42
N PHE A 406 4.06 9.67 19.27
CA PHE A 406 2.89 10.01 18.48
C PHE A 406 1.62 10.00 19.32
N VAL A 407 1.39 8.93 20.09
CA VAL A 407 0.20 8.77 20.92
C VAL A 407 0.12 9.88 21.98
N ARG A 408 1.23 10.16 22.69
CA ARG A 408 1.30 11.23 23.68
C ARG A 408 0.94 12.59 23.07
N LYS A 409 1.47 12.89 21.89
CA LYS A 409 1.19 14.14 21.17
C LYS A 409 -0.28 14.30 20.78
N THR A 410 -0.99 13.20 20.49
CA THR A 410 -2.45 13.27 20.27
C THR A 410 -3.18 13.68 21.53
N TRP A 411 -2.77 13.18 22.70
CA TRP A 411 -3.33 13.56 23.99
C TRP A 411 -3.01 15.02 24.35
N GLU A 412 -1.80 15.51 24.06
CA GLU A 412 -1.38 16.91 24.32
C GLU A 412 -2.28 17.97 23.65
N VAL A 413 -3.00 17.62 22.58
CA VAL A 413 -3.92 18.54 21.86
C VAL A 413 -5.40 18.17 22.03
N MET A 414 -5.71 17.17 22.85
CA MET A 414 -7.07 16.63 23.00
C MET A 414 -8.02 17.56 23.78
N ASP A 415 -7.47 18.55 24.50
CA ASP A 415 -8.24 19.51 25.30
C ASP A 415 -9.22 20.39 24.50
N SER A 416 -9.02 20.46 23.18
CA SER A 416 -9.70 21.36 22.25
C SER A 416 -10.15 20.66 20.95
N LYS A 417 -10.02 19.33 20.90
CA LYS A 417 -10.19 18.50 19.69
C LYS A 417 -10.95 17.20 19.96
N LEU A 418 -11.46 16.60 18.90
CA LEU A 418 -11.84 15.18 18.87
C LEU A 418 -10.66 14.32 18.39
N PRO A 419 -10.65 13.00 18.66
CA PRO A 419 -9.47 12.18 18.42
C PRO A 419 -8.98 12.18 16.98
N LEU A 420 -9.88 12.11 15.98
CA LEU A 420 -9.47 12.15 14.57
C LEU A 420 -8.88 13.51 14.17
N GLU A 421 -9.36 14.61 14.75
CA GLU A 421 -8.79 15.94 14.51
C GLU A 421 -7.42 16.09 15.18
N ALA A 422 -7.25 15.53 16.38
CA ALA A 422 -5.98 15.48 17.10
C ALA A 422 -4.94 14.64 16.33
N ILE A 423 -5.33 13.44 15.88
CA ILE A 423 -4.52 12.55 15.04
C ILE A 423 -4.08 13.29 13.76
N ASP A 424 -5.02 13.91 13.04
CA ASP A 424 -4.70 14.61 11.78
C ASP A 424 -3.79 15.83 12.00
N GLN A 425 -3.98 16.57 13.11
CA GLN A 425 -3.08 17.68 13.47
C GLN A 425 -1.66 17.19 13.79
N VAL A 426 -1.52 16.10 14.56
CA VAL A 426 -0.21 15.56 14.92
C VAL A 426 0.49 14.96 13.71
N LEU A 427 -0.23 14.22 12.85
CA LEU A 427 0.32 13.67 11.61
C LEU A 427 0.82 14.76 10.67
N ALA A 428 0.11 15.89 10.56
CA ALA A 428 0.59 17.03 9.79
C ALA A 428 1.94 17.55 10.30
N GLY A 429 2.21 17.45 11.60
CA GLY A 429 3.51 17.80 12.17
C GLY A 429 4.64 16.83 11.83
N TYR A 430 4.32 15.62 11.36
CA TYR A 430 5.27 14.65 10.81
C TYR A 430 5.33 14.66 9.27
N ASP A 431 4.72 15.66 8.63
CA ASP A 431 4.54 15.74 7.17
C ASP A 431 3.78 14.51 6.61
N LEU A 432 2.78 14.04 7.38
CA LEU A 432 1.87 12.97 7.03
C LEU A 432 0.43 13.48 6.94
N ASN A 433 -0.42 12.75 6.24
CA ASN A 433 -1.82 13.12 6.00
C ASN A 433 -2.73 11.95 6.38
N LEU A 434 -3.67 12.17 7.30
CA LEU A 434 -4.49 11.08 7.83
C LEU A 434 -5.29 10.34 6.75
N LYS A 435 -5.88 11.07 5.78
CA LYS A 435 -6.64 10.46 4.68
C LYS A 435 -5.77 9.48 3.87
N ASN A 436 -4.54 9.89 3.56
CA ASN A 436 -3.57 9.02 2.86
C ASN A 436 -3.17 7.80 3.70
N GLU A 437 -2.99 7.99 5.01
CA GLU A 437 -2.63 6.91 5.93
C GLU A 437 -3.75 5.85 6.08
N MET A 438 -5.03 6.22 5.89
CA MET A 438 -6.14 5.26 5.95
C MET A 438 -6.06 4.19 4.86
N PHE A 439 -5.60 4.54 3.67
CA PHE A 439 -5.42 3.56 2.61
C PHE A 439 -4.30 2.55 2.95
N GLY A 440 -3.15 3.05 3.42
CA GLY A 440 -2.05 2.19 3.86
C GLY A 440 -2.43 1.31 5.05
N PHE A 441 -3.21 1.85 5.99
CA PHE A 441 -3.74 1.12 7.15
C PHE A 441 -4.63 -0.06 6.73
N ALA A 442 -5.54 0.14 5.77
CA ALA A 442 -6.38 -0.94 5.24
C ALA A 442 -5.55 -2.06 4.58
N VAL A 443 -4.51 -1.71 3.81
CA VAL A 443 -3.61 -2.71 3.20
C VAL A 443 -2.82 -3.46 4.28
N ALA A 444 -2.31 -2.76 5.31
CA ALA A 444 -1.59 -3.36 6.43
C ALA A 444 -2.49 -4.33 7.23
N ASN A 445 -3.72 -3.93 7.52
CA ASN A 445 -4.72 -4.76 8.20
C ASN A 445 -5.08 -6.00 7.41
N TYR A 446 -5.23 -5.89 6.09
CA TYR A 446 -5.50 -7.08 5.28
C TYR A 446 -4.37 -8.11 5.32
N ARG A 447 -3.12 -7.62 5.39
CA ARG A 447 -1.92 -8.46 5.32
C ARG A 447 -1.50 -9.04 6.67
N LEU A 448 -1.69 -8.31 7.78
CA LEU A 448 -1.18 -8.65 9.13
C LEU A 448 0.21 -9.31 9.08
N SER A 449 1.14 -8.66 8.37
CA SER A 449 2.47 -9.21 8.13
C SER A 449 3.51 -8.11 8.02
N GLY A 450 4.77 -8.51 7.91
CA GLY A 450 5.90 -7.59 7.79
C GLY A 450 5.84 -6.67 6.57
N LYS A 451 6.59 -5.58 6.69
CA LYS A 451 6.81 -4.56 5.66
C LYS A 451 7.40 -5.18 4.36
N THR A 452 6.90 -4.78 3.19
CA THR A 452 7.39 -5.24 1.87
C THR A 452 7.77 -4.11 0.92
N ALA A 453 9.01 -4.12 0.42
CA ALA A 453 9.58 -3.02 -0.36
C ALA A 453 8.90 -2.73 -1.72
N SER A 454 8.01 -3.59 -2.21
CA SER A 454 7.39 -3.44 -3.54
C SER A 454 6.15 -2.53 -3.58
N LEU A 455 5.49 -2.29 -2.44
CA LEU A 455 4.36 -1.34 -2.33
C LEU A 455 4.76 0.03 -1.75
N SER A 456 5.96 0.11 -1.17
CA SER A 456 6.50 1.31 -0.48
C SER A 456 6.59 2.58 -1.33
N ALA A 457 6.59 2.45 -2.65
CA ALA A 457 6.76 3.58 -3.57
C ALA A 457 5.51 4.48 -3.64
N PHE A 458 4.37 4.09 -3.05
CA PHE A 458 3.09 4.72 -3.34
C PHE A 458 2.18 4.98 -2.12
N LEU A 459 2.33 4.26 -1.00
CA LEU A 459 1.35 4.23 0.11
C LEU A 459 1.87 4.55 1.52
N GLY A 460 3.13 5.00 1.68
CA GLY A 460 3.79 5.05 2.99
C GLY A 460 4.69 3.82 3.20
N SER A 461 5.40 3.69 4.34
CA SER A 461 6.61 2.86 4.47
C SER A 461 6.41 1.33 4.55
N ALA A 462 5.67 0.76 3.59
CA ALA A 462 5.73 -0.63 3.10
C ALA A 462 4.66 -1.63 3.60
N ASP A 463 3.44 -1.13 3.88
CA ASP A 463 2.14 -1.83 3.86
C ASP A 463 2.00 -3.11 4.67
N GLY A 464 2.57 -3.09 5.86
CA GLY A 464 2.47 -4.11 6.90
C GLY A 464 2.96 -3.52 8.22
N TYR A 465 3.03 -4.34 9.25
CA TYR A 465 3.47 -3.95 10.59
C TYR A 465 4.92 -4.38 10.83
N ALA A 466 5.72 -3.50 11.44
CA ALA A 466 7.01 -3.84 12.00
C ALA A 466 6.86 -4.62 13.31
N HIS A 467 5.74 -4.42 14.01
CA HIS A 467 5.41 -5.16 15.23
C HIS A 467 5.47 -6.67 15.02
N THR A 468 6.19 -7.36 15.91
CA THR A 468 6.47 -8.80 15.79
C THR A 468 5.22 -9.66 15.91
N HIS A 469 4.22 -9.19 16.67
CA HIS A 469 2.95 -9.90 16.89
C HIS A 469 1.98 -9.87 15.71
N ALA A 470 2.19 -8.98 14.73
CA ALA A 470 1.27 -8.85 13.60
C ALA A 470 1.10 -10.16 12.82
N SER A 471 2.21 -10.84 12.56
CA SER A 471 2.22 -12.10 11.80
C SER A 471 1.92 -13.35 12.63
N THR A 472 1.64 -13.21 13.92
CA THR A 472 1.35 -14.34 14.82
C THR A 472 0.05 -14.06 15.57
N LEU A 473 0.15 -13.47 16.77
CA LEU A 473 -0.97 -13.24 17.67
C LEU A 473 -2.13 -12.47 17.02
N TRP A 474 -1.84 -11.38 16.30
CA TRP A 474 -2.91 -10.59 15.69
C TRP A 474 -3.63 -11.34 14.59
N ARG A 475 -2.90 -12.14 13.81
CA ARG A 475 -3.47 -13.02 12.80
C ARG A 475 -4.40 -14.06 13.43
N ASP A 476 -3.96 -14.67 14.53
CA ASP A 476 -4.74 -15.68 15.27
C ASP A 476 -5.99 -15.06 15.93
N ASN A 477 -5.95 -13.79 16.29
CA ASN A 477 -7.05 -13.06 16.93
C ASN A 477 -7.94 -12.27 15.94
N ALA A 478 -7.59 -12.15 14.66
CA ALA A 478 -8.36 -11.33 13.71
C ALA A 478 -9.70 -11.96 13.26
N ASN A 479 -9.96 -13.24 13.55
CA ASN A 479 -11.15 -13.95 13.08
C ASN A 479 -11.59 -15.09 14.05
N GLN A 480 -11.84 -14.76 15.33
CA GLN A 480 -12.23 -15.76 16.34
C GLN A 480 -13.75 -15.99 16.48
N ASP A 481 -14.60 -15.06 16.05
CA ASP A 481 -16.07 -15.17 16.19
C ASP A 481 -16.76 -16.09 15.15
N GLY A 482 -16.01 -16.80 14.31
CA GLY A 482 -16.58 -17.85 13.42
C GLY A 482 -17.61 -17.35 12.39
N SER A 483 -17.79 -16.03 12.23
CA SER A 483 -18.72 -15.41 11.28
C SER A 483 -18.24 -15.53 9.82
N ASN A 484 -16.97 -15.91 9.61
CA ASN A 484 -16.46 -16.36 8.32
C ASN A 484 -15.46 -17.51 8.44
N ASN A 485 -15.69 -18.53 7.61
CA ASN A 485 -15.02 -19.84 7.59
C ASN A 485 -13.56 -19.79 7.05
N SER A 486 -12.85 -18.68 7.25
CA SER A 486 -11.50 -18.49 6.74
C SER A 486 -10.48 -18.71 7.84
N SER A 487 -9.86 -19.89 7.84
CA SER A 487 -8.81 -20.31 8.77
C SER A 487 -7.45 -19.64 8.53
N ASP A 488 -7.41 -18.48 7.87
CA ASP A 488 -6.15 -17.81 7.48
C ASP A 488 -5.83 -16.56 8.29
N GLY A 489 -6.69 -16.22 9.26
CA GLY A 489 -6.45 -15.17 10.26
C GLY A 489 -6.30 -13.77 9.67
N ARG A 490 -7.20 -13.42 8.76
CA ARG A 490 -7.24 -12.11 8.09
C ARG A 490 -8.59 -11.44 8.31
N PRO A 491 -8.69 -10.10 8.12
CA PRO A 491 -9.96 -9.39 8.24
C PRO A 491 -11.07 -10.03 7.40
N THR A 492 -12.30 -9.86 7.87
CA THR A 492 -13.50 -10.35 7.17
C THR A 492 -13.55 -9.86 5.73
N ARG A 493 -13.83 -10.78 4.80
CA ARG A 493 -14.01 -10.47 3.37
C ARG A 493 -15.49 -10.31 3.08
N SER A 494 -15.86 -9.23 2.40
CA SER A 494 -17.23 -9.05 1.91
C SER A 494 -17.55 -10.02 0.76
N ALA A 495 -16.52 -10.52 0.07
CA ALA A 495 -16.65 -11.62 -0.88
C ALA A 495 -15.35 -12.40 -1.05
N ALA A 496 -15.47 -13.72 -1.27
CA ALA A 496 -14.39 -14.56 -1.76
C ALA A 496 -14.93 -15.42 -2.92
N LYS A 497 -14.31 -15.34 -4.10
CA LYS A 497 -14.78 -15.97 -5.34
C LYS A 497 -13.68 -16.79 -5.99
N THR A 498 -13.95 -18.08 -6.15
CA THR A 498 -13.14 -18.99 -6.95
C THR A 498 -13.70 -19.03 -8.36
N MET A 499 -12.91 -18.68 -9.38
CA MET A 499 -13.39 -18.38 -10.74
C MET A 499 -12.55 -19.10 -11.81
N SER A 500 -13.20 -19.59 -12.85
CA SER A 500 -12.57 -20.14 -14.06
C SER A 500 -12.31 -19.05 -15.09
N TRP A 501 -11.45 -19.33 -16.07
CA TRP A 501 -11.28 -18.42 -17.20
C TRP A 501 -12.59 -18.30 -18.01
N GLY A 502 -13.10 -17.08 -18.14
CA GLY A 502 -14.39 -16.77 -18.76
C GLY A 502 -15.51 -16.45 -17.76
N ASP A 503 -15.30 -16.71 -16.47
CA ASP A 503 -16.30 -16.46 -15.44
C ASP A 503 -16.42 -14.97 -15.11
N SER A 504 -17.60 -14.60 -14.62
CA SER A 504 -17.86 -13.29 -14.01
C SER A 504 -18.56 -13.46 -12.66
N ALA A 505 -18.34 -12.52 -11.76
CA ALA A 505 -18.97 -12.45 -10.45
C ALA A 505 -19.27 -10.99 -10.12
N SER A 506 -20.33 -10.74 -9.36
CA SER A 506 -20.68 -9.41 -8.89
C SER A 506 -21.11 -9.44 -7.43
N GLY A 507 -21.09 -8.27 -6.80
CA GLY A 507 -21.55 -8.09 -5.43
C GLY A 507 -21.65 -6.61 -5.07
N SER A 508 -22.05 -6.37 -3.84
CA SER A 508 -22.15 -5.03 -3.26
C SER A 508 -21.68 -5.09 -1.81
N THR A 509 -21.05 -4.01 -1.35
CA THR A 509 -20.64 -3.80 0.04
C THR A 509 -20.95 -2.37 0.42
N ARG A 510 -21.13 -2.07 1.70
CA ARG A 510 -21.33 -0.71 2.18
C ARG A 510 -20.15 -0.32 3.06
N ILE A 511 -19.56 0.84 2.82
CA ILE A 511 -18.34 1.30 3.50
C ILE A 511 -18.61 2.65 4.18
N TRP A 512 -18.25 2.74 5.46
CA TRP A 512 -18.40 3.94 6.28
C TRP A 512 -17.08 4.73 6.39
N PRO A 513 -17.10 6.00 6.84
CA PRO A 513 -15.91 6.86 6.86
C PRO A 513 -14.71 6.23 7.58
N GLY A 514 -13.56 6.12 6.91
CA GLY A 514 -12.35 5.45 7.42
C GLY A 514 -12.39 3.92 7.38
N GLY A 515 -13.48 3.32 6.93
CA GLY A 515 -13.65 1.87 6.79
C GLY A 515 -13.08 1.32 5.47
N ALA A 516 -12.95 -0.01 5.41
CA ALA A 516 -12.45 -0.73 4.24
C ALA A 516 -13.21 -2.04 3.99
N SER A 517 -13.28 -2.47 2.74
CA SER A 517 -13.88 -3.74 2.34
C SER A 517 -12.95 -4.53 1.42
N TYR A 518 -12.92 -5.84 1.62
CA TYR A 518 -11.99 -6.76 0.94
C TYR A 518 -12.76 -7.80 0.12
N MET A 519 -12.44 -7.91 -1.17
CA MET A 519 -12.99 -8.96 -2.05
C MET A 519 -11.86 -9.80 -2.65
N GLU A 520 -11.91 -11.12 -2.47
CA GLU A 520 -10.91 -12.04 -3.00
C GLU A 520 -11.38 -12.79 -4.26
N PHE A 521 -10.44 -12.98 -5.19
CA PHE A 521 -10.64 -13.64 -6.46
C PHE A 521 -9.50 -14.65 -6.71
N THR A 522 -9.84 -15.93 -6.81
CA THR A 522 -8.85 -17.02 -6.99
C THR A 522 -9.15 -17.80 -8.27
N PRO A 523 -8.19 -17.93 -9.21
CA PRO A 523 -8.38 -18.68 -10.44
C PRO A 523 -8.33 -20.20 -10.21
N THR A 524 -9.23 -20.95 -10.85
CA THR A 524 -9.22 -22.43 -10.86
C THR A 524 -8.42 -23.02 -12.02
N GLY A 525 -8.25 -22.25 -13.09
CA GLY A 525 -7.62 -22.70 -14.33
C GLY A 525 -6.09 -22.70 -14.25
N THR A 526 -5.44 -23.53 -15.06
CA THR A 526 -3.98 -23.50 -15.24
C THR A 526 -3.55 -22.38 -16.18
N GLY A 527 -2.32 -21.90 -16.01
CA GLY A 527 -1.74 -20.84 -16.83
C GLY A 527 -2.09 -19.43 -16.36
N ASP A 528 -1.96 -18.46 -17.27
CA ASP A 528 -2.14 -17.04 -16.99
C ASP A 528 -3.48 -16.52 -17.52
N GLY A 529 -4.03 -15.55 -16.80
CA GLY A 529 -5.23 -14.83 -17.13
C GLY A 529 -5.20 -13.38 -16.70
N ARG A 530 -6.34 -12.72 -16.83
CA ARG A 530 -6.57 -11.35 -16.43
C ARG A 530 -7.82 -11.28 -15.58
N LEU A 531 -7.70 -10.56 -14.48
CA LEU A 531 -8.83 -10.16 -13.64
C LEU A 531 -9.11 -8.69 -13.93
N SER A 532 -10.33 -8.40 -14.39
CA SER A 532 -10.84 -7.03 -14.52
C SER A 532 -11.98 -6.84 -13.54
N VAL A 533 -11.90 -5.82 -12.70
CA VAL A 533 -12.92 -5.48 -11.72
C VAL A 533 -13.43 -4.08 -12.01
N ARG A 534 -14.71 -3.98 -12.34
CA ARG A 534 -15.45 -2.73 -12.40
C ARG A 534 -15.99 -2.42 -11.02
N VAL A 535 -15.70 -1.23 -10.50
CA VAL A 535 -16.28 -0.71 -9.26
C VAL A 535 -17.18 0.47 -9.58
N ASP A 536 -18.30 0.57 -8.88
CA ASP A 536 -19.33 1.59 -9.10
C ASP A 536 -19.89 2.08 -7.77
N ALA A 537 -19.63 3.34 -7.46
CA ALA A 537 -20.12 4.04 -6.26
C ALA A 537 -21.15 5.13 -6.61
N SER A 538 -21.87 4.99 -7.73
CA SER A 538 -22.89 5.96 -8.16
C SER A 538 -24.24 5.86 -7.43
N ASP A 539 -24.48 4.81 -6.63
CA ASP A 539 -25.75 4.56 -5.93
C ASP A 539 -25.99 5.46 -4.70
N ASP A 540 -27.25 5.89 -4.57
CA ASP A 540 -27.98 6.61 -3.52
C ASP A 540 -27.27 6.80 -2.17
N SER A 541 -26.35 7.78 -2.08
CA SER A 541 -26.05 8.41 -0.80
C SER A 541 -27.21 9.33 -0.44
N THR A 542 -27.84 9.11 0.72
CA THR A 542 -28.89 10.02 1.22
C THR A 542 -28.33 11.37 1.69
N VAL A 543 -27.02 11.56 1.57
CA VAL A 543 -26.28 12.75 1.96
C VAL A 543 -25.52 13.25 0.72
N ASP A 544 -25.84 14.48 0.29
CA ASP A 544 -25.00 15.28 -0.62
C ASP A 544 -23.72 15.60 0.16
N ASP A 545 -22.67 14.82 -0.07
CA ASP A 545 -21.39 14.99 0.59
C ASP A 545 -20.33 15.21 -0.48
N ASP A 546 -20.06 16.48 -0.78
CA ASP A 546 -19.05 16.91 -1.75
C ASP A 546 -17.61 16.47 -1.35
N GLU A 547 -17.43 15.81 -0.20
CA GLU A 547 -16.14 15.36 0.35
C GLU A 547 -15.93 13.83 0.37
N MET A 548 -16.82 13.03 -0.23
CA MET A 548 -16.67 11.57 -0.26
C MET A 548 -15.45 11.15 -1.11
N GLU A 549 -14.53 10.39 -0.51
CA GLU A 549 -13.32 9.91 -1.18
C GLU A 549 -13.17 8.39 -1.02
N LEU A 550 -13.30 7.67 -2.13
CA LEU A 550 -13.03 6.24 -2.24
C LEU A 550 -11.73 5.99 -3.02
N SER A 551 -10.90 5.09 -2.48
CA SER A 551 -9.71 4.59 -3.14
C SER A 551 -9.79 3.07 -3.29
N TYR A 552 -9.29 2.57 -4.41
CA TYR A 552 -9.34 1.15 -4.76
C TYR A 552 -7.95 0.62 -5.10
N LEU A 553 -7.58 -0.52 -4.51
CA LEU A 553 -6.38 -1.28 -4.87
C LEU A 553 -6.76 -2.68 -5.30
N LEU A 554 -6.40 -3.08 -6.52
CA LEU A 554 -6.47 -4.47 -6.95
C LEU A 554 -5.06 -5.07 -6.93
N VAL A 555 -4.81 -6.05 -6.06
CA VAL A 555 -3.48 -6.67 -5.88
C VAL A 555 -3.56 -8.15 -6.12
N ALA A 556 -2.66 -8.73 -6.92
CA ALA A 556 -2.40 -10.17 -6.90
C ALA A 556 -1.26 -10.47 -5.93
N TRP A 557 -1.51 -11.42 -5.06
CA TRP A 557 -0.60 -11.92 -4.05
C TRP A 557 0.01 -13.25 -4.51
N ASN A 558 1.19 -13.56 -4.00
CA ASN A 558 1.72 -14.91 -4.09
C ASN A 558 0.90 -15.86 -3.19
N ASN A 559 1.42 -17.07 -2.93
CA ASN A 559 0.74 -18.06 -2.10
C ASN A 559 0.11 -17.45 -0.81
N HIS A 560 -1.03 -18.00 -0.39
CA HIS A 560 -1.86 -17.45 0.70
C HIS A 560 -1.11 -17.19 2.02
N SER A 561 0.04 -17.83 2.29
CA SER A 561 0.75 -17.71 3.56
C SER A 561 1.67 -16.49 3.65
N SER A 562 2.30 -16.07 2.56
CA SER A 562 3.25 -14.94 2.59
C SER A 562 2.64 -13.63 2.12
N MET A 563 1.57 -13.68 1.31
CA MET A 563 0.83 -12.49 0.85
C MET A 563 1.78 -11.39 0.34
N THR A 564 2.83 -11.81 -0.37
CA THR A 564 3.77 -10.89 -1.02
C THR A 564 3.07 -10.37 -2.26
N PRO A 565 2.94 -9.04 -2.41
CA PRO A 565 2.33 -8.43 -3.58
C PRO A 565 3.20 -8.70 -4.81
N LEU A 566 2.60 -9.31 -5.83
CA LEU A 566 3.25 -9.63 -7.10
C LEU A 566 3.04 -8.51 -8.12
N ARG A 567 1.82 -7.98 -8.17
CA ARG A 567 1.35 -7.00 -9.16
C ARG A 567 0.07 -6.35 -8.66
N TRP A 568 -0.15 -5.11 -9.04
CA TRP A 568 -1.30 -4.34 -8.56
C TRP A 568 -1.70 -3.24 -9.53
N ALA A 569 -2.89 -2.70 -9.34
CA ALA A 569 -3.40 -1.51 -10.00
C ALA A 569 -4.24 -0.71 -9.00
N ARG A 570 -4.20 0.63 -9.08
CA ARG A 570 -4.98 1.54 -8.22
C ARG A 570 -5.89 2.41 -9.07
N ALA A 571 -7.06 2.71 -8.52
CA ALA A 571 -7.90 3.82 -8.97
C ALA A 571 -8.32 4.64 -7.74
N ASP A 572 -8.42 5.95 -7.90
CA ASP A 572 -8.97 6.86 -6.90
C ASP A 572 -10.20 7.53 -7.50
N THR A 573 -11.28 7.63 -6.72
CA THR A 573 -12.47 8.39 -7.13
C THR A 573 -12.17 9.88 -7.13
N SER A 574 -12.78 10.58 -8.09
CA SER A 574 -12.86 12.04 -8.08
C SER A 574 -14.32 12.45 -8.22
N GLU A 575 -14.65 13.72 -7.93
CA GLU A 575 -16.02 14.26 -8.03
C GLU A 575 -16.73 13.90 -9.35
N ASP A 576 -15.98 13.83 -10.47
CA ASP A 576 -16.50 13.59 -11.81
C ASP A 576 -16.50 12.09 -12.25
N GLU A 577 -15.82 11.20 -11.53
CA GLU A 577 -15.63 9.80 -11.95
C GLU A 577 -15.84 8.83 -10.76
N LYS A 578 -17.06 8.29 -10.65
CA LYS A 578 -17.49 7.35 -9.59
C LYS A 578 -17.44 5.87 -10.00
N THR A 579 -17.10 5.60 -11.25
CA THR A 579 -17.01 4.23 -11.80
C THR A 579 -15.62 4.02 -12.38
N HIS A 580 -14.96 2.92 -12.01
CA HIS A 580 -13.63 2.60 -12.52
C HIS A 580 -13.52 1.14 -12.94
N ASP A 581 -12.74 0.90 -14.01
CA ASP A 581 -12.34 -0.44 -14.42
C ASP A 581 -10.86 -0.65 -14.05
N ILE A 582 -10.60 -1.61 -13.17
CA ILE A 582 -9.25 -1.93 -12.67
C ILE A 582 -8.87 -3.33 -13.15
N THR A 583 -7.76 -3.47 -13.86
CA THR A 583 -7.33 -4.75 -14.44
C THR A 583 -5.91 -5.11 -14.02
N ILE A 584 -5.70 -6.36 -13.61
CA ILE A 584 -4.39 -6.94 -13.38
C ILE A 584 -4.27 -8.31 -14.08
N LYS A 585 -3.03 -8.72 -14.37
CA LYS A 585 -2.75 -10.13 -14.68
C LYS A 585 -3.00 -10.97 -13.42
N ILE A 586 -3.41 -12.23 -13.57
CA ILE A 586 -3.53 -13.21 -12.49
C ILE A 586 -3.15 -14.60 -13.01
N SER A 587 -2.44 -15.40 -12.21
CA SER A 587 -1.93 -16.71 -12.63
C SER A 587 -2.50 -17.81 -11.73
N ALA A 588 -2.50 -19.04 -12.23
CA ALA A 588 -2.87 -20.22 -11.44
C ALA A 588 -2.06 -20.29 -10.13
N GLY A 589 -2.75 -20.44 -8.99
CA GLY A 589 -2.12 -20.53 -7.66
C GLY A 589 -1.89 -19.18 -6.95
N GLU A 590 -2.29 -18.07 -7.58
CA GLU A 590 -2.33 -16.75 -6.95
C GLU A 590 -3.73 -16.41 -6.46
N THR A 591 -3.85 -15.47 -5.53
CA THR A 591 -5.13 -14.86 -5.14
C THR A 591 -5.03 -13.37 -5.40
N ALA A 592 -6.06 -12.78 -5.99
CA ALA A 592 -6.17 -11.34 -6.13
C ALA A 592 -7.17 -10.77 -5.12
N THR A 593 -6.94 -9.55 -4.66
CA THR A 593 -7.82 -8.85 -3.73
C THR A 593 -8.09 -7.45 -4.22
N LEU A 594 -9.38 -7.11 -4.35
CA LEU A 594 -9.83 -5.73 -4.40
C LEU A 594 -9.97 -5.22 -2.97
N ILE A 595 -9.24 -4.16 -2.64
CA ILE A 595 -9.31 -3.41 -1.40
C ILE A 595 -9.98 -2.08 -1.73
N ALA A 596 -11.20 -1.87 -1.24
CA ALA A 596 -11.92 -0.62 -1.34
C ALA A 596 -11.86 0.09 0.01
N VAL A 597 -11.41 1.34 0.03
CA VAL A 597 -11.23 2.11 1.26
C VAL A 597 -11.93 3.45 1.12
N ARG A 598 -12.62 3.86 2.18
CA ARG A 598 -13.16 5.21 2.28
C ARG A 598 -12.19 6.08 3.10
N THR A 599 -11.55 7.04 2.44
CA THR A 599 -10.47 7.85 3.04
C THR A 599 -10.98 9.13 3.68
N ASP A 600 -12.22 9.55 3.40
CA ASP A 600 -12.89 10.59 4.17
C ASP A 600 -13.25 10.10 5.58
N LEU A 601 -13.24 11.05 6.52
CA LEU A 601 -13.39 10.80 7.94
C LEU A 601 -14.43 11.74 8.55
N ARG A 602 -15.15 11.24 9.54
CA ARG A 602 -16.09 12.02 10.35
C ARG A 602 -15.62 12.05 11.80
N ALA A 603 -15.41 13.24 12.33
CA ALA A 603 -14.82 13.42 13.65
C ALA A 603 -15.73 12.95 14.80
N GLU A 604 -17.06 12.97 14.64
CA GLU A 604 -18.01 12.36 15.59
C GLU A 604 -18.01 10.84 15.47
N SER A 605 -18.04 10.12 16.60
CA SER A 605 -18.19 8.66 16.57
C SER A 605 -19.64 8.23 16.35
N LEU A 606 -19.82 7.19 15.53
CA LEU A 606 -21.11 6.59 15.23
C LEU A 606 -21.37 5.41 16.20
N LYS A 607 -22.52 5.41 16.89
CA LYS A 607 -22.83 4.47 18.00
C LYS A 607 -23.62 3.21 17.63
N ILE A 608 -24.49 3.30 16.63
CA ILE A 608 -25.29 2.18 16.11
C ILE A 608 -24.48 1.60 14.94
N PRO A 609 -24.50 0.28 14.66
CA PRO A 609 -23.80 -0.32 13.51
C PRO A 609 -24.02 0.55 12.29
N ASN A 610 -22.97 1.33 12.08
CA ASN A 610 -22.85 2.59 11.38
C ASN A 610 -24.12 3.12 10.70
N ASP A 611 -24.61 4.29 11.14
CA ASP A 611 -25.80 4.94 10.58
C ASP A 611 -25.78 4.88 9.05
N ILE A 612 -26.82 4.24 8.50
CA ILE A 612 -26.93 3.89 7.08
C ILE A 612 -26.86 5.14 6.20
N ALA A 613 -27.23 6.31 6.73
CA ALA A 613 -27.13 7.59 6.05
C ALA A 613 -25.69 7.96 5.66
N TYR A 614 -24.71 7.47 6.41
CA TYR A 614 -23.29 7.71 6.14
C TYR A 614 -22.58 6.54 5.46
N GLY A 615 -23.27 5.45 5.14
CA GLY A 615 -22.65 4.30 4.50
C GLY A 615 -22.77 4.37 2.98
N GLN A 616 -21.63 4.30 2.27
CA GLN A 616 -21.61 4.34 0.81
C GLN A 616 -21.66 2.91 0.24
N PRO A 617 -22.69 2.55 -0.57
CA PRO A 617 -22.65 1.32 -1.35
C PRO A 617 -21.58 1.38 -2.44
N VAL A 618 -20.81 0.30 -2.56
CA VAL A 618 -19.84 0.05 -3.62
C VAL A 618 -20.24 -1.25 -4.31
N ASN A 619 -20.78 -1.12 -5.51
CA ASN A 619 -21.08 -2.25 -6.37
C ASN A 619 -19.80 -2.65 -7.12
N TRP A 620 -19.58 -3.95 -7.29
CA TRP A 620 -18.43 -4.44 -8.05
C TRP A 620 -18.82 -5.58 -8.98
N THR A 621 -18.17 -5.63 -10.14
CA THR A 621 -18.28 -6.71 -11.11
C THR A 621 -16.88 -7.14 -11.54
N ALA A 622 -16.51 -8.37 -11.18
CA ALA A 622 -15.25 -9.00 -11.56
C ALA A 622 -15.46 -9.94 -12.75
N SER A 623 -14.52 -9.94 -13.69
CA SER A 623 -14.45 -10.88 -14.79
C SER A 623 -13.04 -11.43 -14.93
N MET A 624 -12.94 -12.74 -15.16
CA MET A 624 -11.67 -13.39 -15.45
C MET A 624 -11.63 -13.83 -16.90
N ALA A 625 -10.55 -13.50 -17.61
CA ALA A 625 -10.31 -13.94 -18.98
C ALA A 625 -8.97 -14.66 -19.07
N ARG A 626 -8.89 -15.72 -19.87
CA ARG A 626 -7.60 -16.35 -20.17
C ARG A 626 -6.73 -15.35 -20.92
N GLU A 627 -5.45 -15.27 -20.57
CA GLU A 627 -4.54 -14.35 -21.26
C GLU A 627 -4.32 -14.91 -22.67
N ALA A 628 -4.61 -14.08 -23.67
CA ALA A 628 -4.22 -14.40 -25.03
C ALA A 628 -2.68 -14.45 -25.07
N SER A 629 -2.13 -15.49 -25.70
CA SER A 629 -0.69 -15.64 -25.85
C SER A 629 -0.23 -15.01 -27.16
N ALA A 630 0.88 -14.27 -27.11
CA ALA A 630 1.60 -13.90 -28.31
C ALA A 630 2.06 -15.14 -29.09
N GLY A 631 1.99 -15.09 -30.42
CA GLY A 631 2.35 -16.21 -31.28
C GLY A 631 2.63 -15.79 -32.72
N PRO A 632 3.22 -16.68 -33.55
CA PRO A 632 3.43 -16.39 -34.97
C PRO A 632 2.12 -16.05 -35.68
N ASP A 633 2.12 -14.97 -36.47
CA ASP A 633 1.03 -14.68 -37.42
C ASP A 633 1.14 -15.64 -38.60
N SER A 634 0.45 -16.78 -38.49
CA SER A 634 0.55 -17.85 -39.49
C SER A 634 0.06 -17.41 -40.87
N ALA A 635 -0.93 -16.52 -40.95
CA ALA A 635 -1.48 -16.04 -42.22
C ALA A 635 -0.46 -15.17 -42.96
N LEU A 636 0.13 -14.19 -42.26
CA LEU A 636 1.09 -13.28 -42.87
C LEU A 636 2.41 -13.99 -43.18
N ASN A 637 2.90 -14.83 -42.27
CA ASN A 637 4.10 -15.64 -42.53
C ASN A 637 3.89 -16.57 -43.74
N THR A 638 2.76 -17.29 -43.84
CA THR A 638 2.47 -18.16 -44.99
C THR A 638 2.37 -17.39 -46.31
N MET A 639 1.80 -16.18 -46.29
CA MET A 639 1.72 -15.33 -47.48
C MET A 639 3.10 -14.94 -48.00
N TRP A 640 3.99 -14.47 -47.11
CA TRP A 640 5.35 -14.11 -47.47
C TRP A 640 6.15 -15.33 -47.91
N ASP A 641 6.04 -16.46 -47.20
CA ASP A 641 6.73 -17.71 -47.55
C ASP A 641 6.29 -18.21 -48.92
N GLY A 642 4.98 -18.12 -49.21
CA GLY A 642 4.43 -18.44 -50.51
C GLY A 642 5.00 -17.56 -51.63
N TYR A 643 5.14 -16.24 -51.39
CA TYR A 643 5.71 -15.33 -52.38
C TYR A 643 7.21 -15.59 -52.59
N ALA A 644 7.98 -15.74 -51.52
CA ALA A 644 9.41 -16.00 -51.59
C ALA A 644 9.75 -17.33 -52.27
N ASN A 645 9.02 -18.41 -51.95
CA ASN A 645 9.26 -19.73 -52.52
C ASN A 645 8.93 -19.80 -54.03
N ASN A 646 8.04 -18.93 -54.50
CA ASN A 646 7.64 -18.84 -55.91
C ASN A 646 8.27 -17.65 -56.64
N ALA A 647 9.26 -16.99 -56.03
CA ALA A 647 9.88 -15.80 -56.59
C ALA A 647 10.55 -16.07 -57.95
N GLY A 648 10.14 -15.32 -58.98
CA GLY A 648 10.91 -15.18 -60.22
C GLY A 648 12.16 -14.32 -59.99
N CYS A 649 13.02 -14.22 -61.00
CA CYS A 649 14.30 -13.48 -60.93
C CYS A 649 14.18 -11.99 -60.55
N ALA A 650 13.00 -11.38 -60.68
CA ALA A 650 12.73 -10.00 -60.27
C ALA A 650 11.97 -9.87 -58.95
N ASP A 651 11.44 -10.97 -58.43
CA ASP A 651 10.57 -10.98 -57.25
C ASP A 651 11.38 -11.05 -55.97
N TRP A 652 10.80 -10.49 -54.91
CA TRP A 652 11.37 -10.50 -53.57
C TRP A 652 11.33 -11.93 -53.02
N SER A 653 12.41 -12.36 -52.39
CA SER A 653 12.47 -13.67 -51.75
C SER A 653 13.10 -13.67 -50.36
N GLY A 654 13.44 -12.50 -49.86
CA GLY A 654 13.96 -12.26 -48.52
C GLY A 654 14.45 -10.83 -48.40
N GLY A 655 14.37 -10.26 -47.21
CA GLY A 655 14.91 -8.94 -46.93
C GLY A 655 14.70 -8.56 -45.48
N ASP A 656 15.40 -7.52 -45.06
CA ASP A 656 15.37 -7.06 -43.67
C ASP A 656 14.60 -5.74 -43.47
N ALA A 657 14.40 -5.42 -42.18
CA ALA A 657 13.77 -4.18 -41.71
C ALA A 657 12.39 -3.93 -42.35
N ALA A 658 11.53 -4.95 -42.39
CA ALA A 658 10.19 -4.84 -42.97
C ALA A 658 9.39 -3.67 -42.36
N GLN A 659 8.97 -2.73 -43.21
CA GLN A 659 8.22 -1.55 -42.82
C GLN A 659 7.01 -1.35 -43.71
N ALA A 660 5.81 -1.42 -43.15
CA ALA A 660 4.59 -1.24 -43.92
C ALA A 660 3.92 0.11 -43.72
N VAL A 661 3.40 0.67 -44.80
CA VAL A 661 2.48 1.81 -44.76
C VAL A 661 1.21 1.48 -45.54
N LYS A 662 0.05 1.76 -44.93
CA LYS A 662 -1.25 1.62 -45.58
C LYS A 662 -1.53 2.86 -46.41
N LEU A 663 -1.75 2.67 -47.71
CA LEU A 663 -2.11 3.73 -48.64
C LEU A 663 -3.59 4.12 -48.48
N LEU A 664 -3.99 5.28 -49.00
CA LEU A 664 -5.38 5.74 -48.96
C LEU A 664 -6.34 4.81 -49.71
N SER A 665 -5.85 4.04 -50.69
CA SER A 665 -6.62 3.00 -51.40
C SER A 665 -6.92 1.77 -50.55
N GLY A 666 -6.31 1.63 -49.37
CA GLY A 666 -6.37 0.44 -48.53
C GLY A 666 -5.30 -0.61 -48.86
N LYS A 667 -4.60 -0.50 -50.02
CA LYS A 667 -3.41 -1.29 -50.32
C LYS A 667 -2.25 -0.93 -49.39
N ARG A 668 -1.21 -1.74 -49.38
CA ARG A 668 -0.06 -1.55 -48.50
C ARG A 668 1.25 -1.60 -49.26
N ALA A 669 2.13 -0.65 -48.98
CA ALA A 669 3.50 -0.66 -49.47
C ALA A 669 4.41 -1.16 -48.35
N TRP A 670 5.17 -2.21 -48.63
CA TRP A 670 6.19 -2.74 -47.75
C TRP A 670 7.55 -2.31 -48.24
N PHE A 671 8.31 -1.64 -47.39
CA PHE A 671 9.67 -1.22 -47.66
C PHE A 671 10.62 -2.15 -46.91
N PHE A 672 11.62 -2.66 -47.62
CA PHE A 672 12.68 -3.49 -47.09
C PHE A 672 14.01 -2.82 -47.36
N SER A 673 15.01 -3.12 -46.54
CA SER A 673 16.37 -2.74 -46.86
C SER A 673 17.07 -3.85 -47.66
N ASP A 674 18.16 -4.40 -47.17
CA ASP A 674 18.95 -5.39 -47.87
C ASP A 674 18.03 -6.57 -48.26
N THR A 675 17.94 -6.85 -49.56
CA THR A 675 16.90 -7.68 -50.16
C THR A 675 17.52 -8.67 -51.15
N PHE A 676 17.10 -9.93 -51.04
CA PHE A 676 17.32 -10.97 -52.03
C PHE A 676 16.19 -11.00 -53.06
N LEU A 677 16.57 -11.08 -54.33
CA LEU A 677 15.67 -11.37 -55.44
C LEU A 677 15.90 -12.79 -55.97
N GLY A 678 14.89 -13.34 -56.64
CA GLY A 678 14.99 -14.64 -57.30
C GLY A 678 14.76 -15.82 -56.38
N ASN A 679 14.72 -17.02 -56.97
CA ASN A 679 14.39 -18.24 -56.24
C ASN A 679 15.43 -18.55 -55.14
N PRO A 680 15.02 -18.69 -53.85
CA PRO A 680 15.95 -18.93 -52.77
C PRO A 680 16.82 -20.19 -52.90
N SER A 681 16.33 -21.23 -53.58
CA SER A 681 17.10 -22.47 -53.80
C SER A 681 18.35 -22.27 -54.66
N LYS A 682 18.40 -21.19 -55.45
CA LYS A 682 19.53 -20.85 -56.33
C LYS A 682 20.58 -19.94 -55.66
N ARG A 683 20.37 -19.53 -54.40
CA ARG A 683 21.32 -18.69 -53.65
C ARG A 683 22.65 -19.38 -53.40
N SER A 684 22.62 -20.68 -53.12
CA SER A 684 23.82 -21.48 -52.81
C SER A 684 24.77 -21.66 -54.00
N THR A 685 24.30 -21.46 -55.23
CA THR A 685 25.09 -21.60 -56.46
C THR A 685 25.60 -20.28 -57.03
N GLY A 686 25.18 -19.14 -56.45
CA GLY A 686 25.61 -17.79 -56.86
C GLY A 686 25.22 -17.38 -58.27
N SER A 687 24.40 -18.16 -58.97
CA SER A 687 24.22 -18.09 -60.41
C SER A 687 23.03 -17.25 -60.88
N GLU A 688 22.10 -16.87 -59.99
CA GLU A 688 20.82 -16.24 -60.38
C GLU A 688 20.20 -15.27 -59.36
N THR A 689 20.93 -14.82 -58.34
CA THR A 689 20.32 -14.01 -57.26
C THR A 689 20.95 -12.63 -57.15
N SER A 690 20.21 -11.61 -57.57
CA SER A 690 20.54 -10.21 -57.30
C SER A 690 20.28 -9.88 -55.82
N TYR A 691 21.22 -9.19 -55.19
CA TYR A 691 21.11 -8.64 -53.84
C TYR A 691 21.11 -7.10 -53.93
N ILE A 692 20.00 -6.47 -53.53
CA ILE A 692 19.80 -5.02 -53.62
C ILE A 692 19.65 -4.40 -52.23
N ARG A 693 19.99 -3.11 -52.07
CA ARG A 693 20.08 -2.43 -50.76
C ARG A 693 18.77 -1.92 -50.18
N ASN A 694 17.74 -1.82 -51.00
CA ASN A 694 16.36 -1.62 -50.60
C ASN A 694 15.44 -2.18 -51.69
N SER A 695 14.22 -2.50 -51.30
CA SER A 695 13.15 -2.90 -52.20
C SER A 695 11.80 -2.45 -51.69
N ILE A 696 10.80 -2.46 -52.58
CA ILE A 696 9.41 -2.18 -52.21
C ILE A 696 8.55 -3.35 -52.68
N VAL A 697 7.60 -3.80 -51.88
CA VAL A 697 6.61 -4.81 -52.27
C VAL A 697 5.22 -4.24 -52.02
N MET A 698 4.40 -4.22 -53.06
CA MET A 698 3.00 -3.82 -52.95
C MET A 698 2.12 -5.02 -52.59
N GLN A 699 1.30 -4.83 -51.57
CA GLN A 699 0.30 -5.80 -51.14
C GLN A 699 -1.12 -5.31 -51.45
N ASN A 700 -1.90 -6.19 -52.08
CA ASN A 700 -3.34 -6.04 -52.26
C ASN A 700 -4.04 -7.35 -51.83
N GLY A 701 -4.65 -7.36 -50.66
CA GLY A 701 -5.11 -8.62 -50.04
C GLY A 701 -3.92 -9.56 -49.80
N SER A 702 -3.96 -10.77 -50.35
CA SER A 702 -2.85 -11.73 -50.33
C SER A 702 -1.92 -11.63 -51.54
N ALA A 703 -2.22 -10.78 -52.53
CA ALA A 703 -1.38 -10.62 -53.71
C ALA A 703 -0.22 -9.67 -53.41
N LEU A 704 1.00 -10.11 -53.75
CA LEU A 704 2.24 -9.37 -53.59
C LEU A 704 2.89 -9.07 -54.94
N ARG A 705 3.52 -7.90 -55.06
CA ARG A 705 4.25 -7.48 -56.26
C ARG A 705 5.47 -6.64 -55.90
N THR A 706 6.66 -7.14 -56.23
CA THR A 706 7.93 -6.43 -56.04
C THR A 706 8.09 -5.25 -57.00
N ILE A 707 8.77 -4.21 -56.50
CA ILE A 707 9.20 -3.02 -57.21
C ILE A 707 10.70 -2.85 -56.95
N THR A 708 11.47 -2.74 -58.04
CA THR A 708 12.93 -2.55 -58.02
C THR A 708 13.34 -1.30 -58.80
N GLY A 709 14.65 -1.05 -58.90
CA GLY A 709 15.25 -0.05 -59.79
C GLY A 709 15.35 -0.48 -61.26
N GLY A 710 14.89 -1.69 -61.60
CA GLY A 710 15.05 -2.27 -62.93
C GLY A 710 16.31 -3.13 -63.05
N SER A 711 16.71 -3.44 -64.28
CA SER A 711 17.82 -4.36 -64.61
C SER A 711 17.72 -5.77 -63.99
N THR A 712 16.50 -6.22 -63.66
CA THR A 712 16.26 -7.57 -63.15
C THR A 712 16.31 -8.61 -64.27
N CYS A 713 16.67 -9.86 -63.94
CA CYS A 713 16.64 -11.01 -64.85
C CYS A 713 17.63 -10.93 -66.03
N ARG A 714 18.74 -10.20 -65.87
CA ARG A 714 19.76 -10.00 -66.90
C ARG A 714 21.13 -10.53 -66.51
N GLU A 715 21.24 -11.21 -65.38
CA GLU A 715 22.51 -11.66 -64.79
C GLU A 715 23.34 -12.52 -65.76
N THR A 716 22.69 -13.27 -66.65
CA THR A 716 23.31 -14.12 -67.67
C THR A 716 23.43 -13.47 -69.05
N ASP A 717 22.95 -12.23 -69.23
CA ASP A 717 22.97 -11.53 -70.51
C ASP A 717 24.38 -11.02 -70.85
N THR A 718 25.14 -11.84 -71.58
CA THR A 718 26.52 -11.50 -71.98
C THR A 718 26.61 -10.37 -73.00
N SER A 719 25.49 -9.89 -73.56
CA SER A 719 25.45 -8.79 -74.53
C SER A 719 25.50 -7.39 -73.89
N THR A 720 25.33 -7.31 -72.56
CA THR A 720 25.42 -6.07 -71.79
C THR A 720 26.67 -6.05 -70.93
N ASP A 721 27.13 -4.85 -70.54
CA ASP A 721 28.21 -4.68 -69.56
C ASP A 721 27.90 -5.45 -68.26
N PHE A 722 28.94 -5.99 -67.61
CA PHE A 722 28.82 -6.85 -66.44
C PHE A 722 27.99 -6.22 -65.31
N TRP A 723 28.24 -4.97 -64.96
CA TRP A 723 27.53 -4.31 -63.84
C TRP A 723 26.09 -3.94 -64.20
N SER A 724 25.83 -3.68 -65.48
CA SER A 724 24.51 -3.33 -65.99
C SER A 724 23.51 -4.51 -66.01
N ARG A 725 24.00 -5.74 -65.78
CA ARG A 725 23.21 -6.99 -65.73
C ARG A 725 22.47 -7.20 -64.41
N TYR A 726 22.91 -6.54 -63.34
CA TYR A 726 22.39 -6.78 -62.00
C TYR A 726 21.24 -5.84 -61.67
N ALA A 727 20.30 -6.33 -60.86
CA ALA A 727 19.15 -5.55 -60.46
C ALA A 727 19.56 -4.30 -59.68
N LYS A 728 18.82 -3.22 -59.89
CA LYS A 728 19.03 -1.95 -59.19
C LYS A 728 18.04 -1.82 -58.05
N THR A 729 18.44 -1.04 -57.05
CA THR A 729 17.56 -0.64 -55.95
C THR A 729 16.64 0.51 -56.39
N PRO A 730 15.38 0.59 -55.91
CA PRO A 730 14.47 1.66 -56.32
C PRO A 730 14.84 3.03 -55.75
N VAL A 731 15.63 3.08 -54.66
CA VAL A 731 16.08 4.35 -54.04
C VAL A 731 17.59 4.42 -53.94
N GLY A 732 18.18 5.46 -54.55
CA GLY A 732 19.60 5.78 -54.42
C GLY A 732 20.51 4.76 -55.10
N GLU A 733 20.43 4.65 -56.44
CA GLU A 733 21.24 3.73 -57.23
C GLU A 733 22.73 3.78 -56.85
N GLY A 734 23.30 2.62 -56.46
CA GLY A 734 24.70 2.49 -56.05
C GLY A 734 25.01 2.90 -54.60
N GLY A 735 24.04 3.45 -53.87
CA GLY A 735 24.16 3.81 -52.45
C GLY A 735 23.56 2.77 -51.50
N GLN A 736 23.93 2.83 -50.23
CA GLN A 736 23.30 2.07 -49.14
C GLN A 736 22.26 2.97 -48.48
N PHE A 737 20.97 2.67 -48.70
CA PHE A 737 19.86 3.37 -48.08
C PHE A 737 18.95 2.37 -47.38
N TRP A 738 19.18 2.16 -46.08
CA TRP A 738 18.35 1.29 -45.25
C TRP A 738 17.08 2.02 -44.81
N THR A 739 16.01 1.28 -44.59
CA THR A 739 14.65 1.81 -44.42
C THR A 739 14.41 2.37 -43.01
N GLY A 740 13.92 3.60 -42.92
CA GLY A 740 13.32 4.19 -41.71
C GLY A 740 11.80 4.00 -41.70
N ASP A 741 11.07 4.84 -40.99
CA ASP A 741 9.60 4.84 -40.98
C ASP A 741 9.03 5.67 -42.15
N SER A 742 7.71 5.60 -42.37
CA SER A 742 7.00 6.29 -43.44
C SER A 742 5.65 6.83 -42.97
N MET A 743 5.20 7.89 -43.64
CA MET A 743 3.87 8.47 -43.43
C MET A 743 3.21 8.78 -44.76
N VAL A 744 1.90 8.54 -44.84
CA VAL A 744 1.06 8.99 -45.97
C VAL A 744 0.59 10.41 -45.67
N THR A 745 0.83 11.32 -46.59
CA THR A 745 0.35 12.71 -46.55
C THR A 745 -1.02 12.83 -47.23
N TYR A 746 -1.75 13.93 -46.99
CA TYR A 746 -3.07 14.18 -47.58
C TYR A 746 -3.11 14.16 -49.11
N GLY A 747 -1.98 14.46 -49.77
CA GLY A 747 -1.85 14.40 -51.23
C GLY A 747 -1.74 12.99 -51.82
N ASN A 748 -1.97 11.94 -51.02
CA ASN A 748 -1.69 10.54 -51.39
C ASN A 748 -0.22 10.31 -51.77
N GLU A 749 0.69 11.01 -51.10
CA GLU A 749 2.14 10.82 -51.23
C GLU A 749 2.67 10.12 -49.98
N VAL A 750 3.51 9.11 -50.15
CA VAL A 750 4.27 8.48 -49.08
C VAL A 750 5.61 9.19 -48.95
N ILE A 751 5.85 9.78 -47.78
CA ILE A 751 7.19 10.22 -47.38
C ILE A 751 7.83 9.08 -46.62
N LYS A 752 8.99 8.62 -47.10
CA LYS A 752 9.74 7.50 -46.54
C LYS A 752 11.12 7.96 -46.09
N PHE A 753 11.47 7.72 -44.84
CA PHE A 753 12.82 7.99 -44.33
C PHE A 753 13.76 6.82 -44.63
N TYR A 754 15.04 7.14 -44.78
CA TYR A 754 16.14 6.21 -45.03
C TYR A 754 17.38 6.58 -44.22
N TYR A 755 18.20 5.59 -43.91
CA TYR A 755 19.53 5.74 -43.32
C TYR A 755 20.58 5.54 -44.41
N GLU A 756 21.36 6.57 -44.69
CA GLU A 756 22.46 6.52 -45.66
C GLU A 756 23.71 5.90 -45.03
N GLY A 757 24.19 4.82 -45.64
CA GLY A 757 25.35 4.06 -45.19
C GLY A 757 26.59 4.24 -46.06
N VAL A 758 27.76 4.06 -45.44
CA VAL A 758 29.04 3.81 -46.11
C VAL A 758 29.72 2.61 -45.43
N GLY A 759 29.75 1.46 -46.12
CA GLY A 759 30.22 0.21 -45.52
C GLY A 759 29.21 -0.31 -44.50
N ASP A 760 29.63 -0.42 -43.25
CA ASP A 760 28.78 -0.83 -42.11
C ASP A 760 28.36 0.37 -41.23
N GLU A 761 28.75 1.59 -41.60
CA GLU A 761 28.47 2.80 -40.83
C GLU A 761 27.27 3.57 -41.39
N ASN A 762 26.39 4.04 -40.49
CA ASN A 762 25.30 4.95 -40.84
C ASN A 762 25.78 6.39 -40.69
N THR A 763 25.69 7.16 -41.77
CA THR A 763 26.30 8.49 -41.87
C THR A 763 25.29 9.62 -41.82
N ARG A 764 24.06 9.40 -42.33
CA ARG A 764 23.05 10.46 -42.42
C ARG A 764 21.62 9.94 -42.54
N GLY A 765 20.65 10.73 -42.10
CA GLY A 765 19.26 10.53 -42.45
C GLY A 765 18.93 11.09 -43.83
N ALA A 766 18.06 10.43 -44.58
CA ALA A 766 17.56 10.86 -45.87
C ALA A 766 16.06 10.56 -45.96
N TYR A 767 15.40 11.07 -46.99
CA TYR A 767 14.02 10.73 -47.30
C TYR A 767 13.77 10.63 -48.80
N ALA A 768 12.74 9.89 -49.18
CA ALA A 768 12.21 9.83 -50.53
C ALA A 768 10.70 10.08 -50.51
N ARG A 769 10.19 10.61 -51.62
CA ARG A 769 8.77 10.88 -51.84
C ARG A 769 8.24 9.95 -52.92
N PHE A 770 7.11 9.32 -52.66
CA PHE A 770 6.46 8.41 -53.59
C PHE A 770 5.00 8.78 -53.79
N PRO A 771 4.58 9.14 -55.02
CA PRO A 771 3.16 9.19 -55.33
C PRO A 771 2.53 7.81 -55.09
N GLY A 772 1.40 7.76 -54.37
CA GLY A 772 0.70 6.49 -54.09
C GLY A 772 0.32 5.75 -55.38
N SER A 773 -0.04 6.49 -56.43
CA SER A 773 -0.31 5.93 -57.76
C SER A 773 0.90 5.22 -58.38
N ASP A 774 2.11 5.73 -58.16
CA ASP A 774 3.34 5.15 -58.70
C ASP A 774 3.64 3.82 -58.02
N LEU A 775 3.53 3.78 -56.69
CA LEU A 775 3.65 2.54 -55.93
C LEU A 775 2.64 1.50 -56.44
N GLU A 776 1.38 1.90 -56.63
CA GLU A 776 0.32 0.98 -57.03
C GLU A 776 0.43 0.42 -58.45
N THR A 777 1.06 1.14 -59.37
CA THR A 777 1.03 0.81 -60.81
C THR A 777 2.38 0.38 -61.38
N LYS A 778 3.50 0.86 -60.85
CA LYS A 778 4.83 0.62 -61.42
C LYS A 778 5.51 -0.59 -60.80
N THR A 779 6.22 -1.37 -61.61
CA THR A 779 7.13 -2.46 -61.19
C THR A 779 8.59 -2.01 -61.13
N THR A 780 8.89 -0.82 -61.65
CA THR A 780 10.21 -0.21 -61.60
C THR A 780 10.10 1.25 -61.18
N LEU A 781 10.89 1.66 -60.20
CA LEU A 781 11.03 3.02 -59.71
C LEU A 781 12.52 3.35 -59.59
N ALA A 782 12.91 4.58 -59.93
CA ALA A 782 14.26 5.06 -59.68
C ALA A 782 14.13 6.44 -59.03
N VAL A 783 14.34 6.49 -57.71
CA VAL A 783 14.17 7.69 -56.89
C VAL A 783 15.50 8.09 -56.28
N THR A 784 15.88 9.35 -56.45
CA THR A 784 17.03 9.92 -55.75
C THR A 784 16.56 10.43 -54.39
N PRO A 785 17.04 9.88 -53.27
CA PRO A 785 16.65 10.36 -51.94
C PRO A 785 17.26 11.74 -51.67
N THR A 786 16.54 12.55 -50.92
CA THR A 786 17.03 13.84 -50.42
C THR A 786 17.64 13.64 -49.04
N ARG A 787 18.90 14.06 -48.88
CA ARG A 787 19.60 14.00 -47.59
C ARG A 787 19.03 15.05 -46.65
N LEU A 788 18.76 14.67 -45.41
CA LEU A 788 18.47 15.62 -44.35
C LEU A 788 19.75 16.39 -44.00
N GLN A 789 19.58 17.63 -43.54
CA GLN A 789 20.64 18.39 -42.92
C GLN A 789 21.19 17.61 -41.73
N GLU A 790 22.50 17.39 -41.78
CA GLU A 790 23.22 16.72 -40.70
C GLU A 790 23.16 17.59 -39.45
N CYS A 791 22.78 16.97 -38.34
CA CYS A 791 22.77 17.64 -37.06
C CYS A 791 23.23 16.68 -35.96
N SER A 792 24.02 17.19 -35.03
CA SER A 792 24.60 16.43 -33.93
C SER A 792 24.42 17.20 -32.64
N ALA A 793 23.74 16.58 -31.66
CA ALA A 793 23.71 17.07 -30.29
C ALA A 793 25.04 16.81 -29.55
N ARG A 794 25.82 15.84 -30.03
CA ARG A 794 27.12 15.43 -29.45
C ARG A 794 28.11 15.05 -30.55
N PRO A 795 28.85 16.03 -31.11
CA PRO A 795 29.85 15.75 -32.13
C PRO A 795 30.91 14.74 -31.63
N PRO A 796 31.40 13.83 -32.48
CA PRO A 796 31.21 13.76 -33.93
C PRO A 796 30.01 12.90 -34.40
N ALA A 797 29.19 12.35 -33.51
CA ALA A 797 28.14 11.40 -33.90
C ALA A 797 26.84 12.13 -34.34
N PRO A 798 26.39 12.00 -35.60
CA PRO A 798 25.14 12.61 -36.06
C PRO A 798 23.92 11.90 -35.48
N VAL A 799 22.79 12.61 -35.41
CA VAL A 799 21.48 12.00 -35.17
C VAL A 799 20.84 11.61 -36.49
N ILE A 800 20.51 10.34 -36.64
CA ILE A 800 19.79 9.79 -37.79
C ILE A 800 18.31 9.85 -37.49
N TRP A 801 17.58 10.72 -38.19
CA TRP A 801 16.16 10.99 -37.96
C TRP A 801 15.24 10.14 -38.83
N GLY A 802 14.01 9.91 -38.35
CA GLY A 802 12.95 9.24 -39.09
C GLY A 802 12.86 7.74 -38.81
N SER A 803 13.37 7.28 -37.67
CA SER A 803 13.26 5.87 -37.28
C SER A 803 11.87 5.48 -36.83
N VAL A 804 11.14 6.40 -36.21
CA VAL A 804 9.72 6.24 -35.86
C VAL A 804 9.01 7.56 -36.09
N LEU A 805 7.79 7.49 -36.64
CA LEU A 805 6.88 8.62 -36.80
C LEU A 805 5.61 8.36 -35.98
N LEU A 806 5.26 9.30 -35.10
CA LEU A 806 4.09 9.17 -34.22
C LEU A 806 3.23 10.43 -34.31
N SER A 807 1.99 10.29 -34.78
CA SER A 807 1.01 11.39 -34.76
C SER A 807 0.29 11.44 -33.42
N HIS A 808 0.35 12.57 -32.71
CA HIS A 808 -0.36 12.75 -31.45
C HIS A 808 -0.60 14.24 -31.12
N GLN A 809 -1.82 14.58 -30.69
CA GLN A 809 -2.21 15.93 -30.25
C GLN A 809 -1.77 17.06 -31.21
N GLY A 810 -2.04 16.89 -32.50
CA GLY A 810 -1.75 17.92 -33.52
C GLY A 810 -0.28 18.02 -33.95
N TYR A 811 0.60 17.16 -33.43
CA TYR A 811 2.00 17.07 -33.85
C TYR A 811 2.32 15.72 -34.48
N THR A 812 3.30 15.73 -35.37
CA THR A 812 4.04 14.53 -35.76
C THR A 812 5.38 14.52 -35.05
N TYR A 813 5.55 13.53 -34.17
CA TYR A 813 6.80 13.26 -33.47
C TYR A 813 7.70 12.41 -34.38
N ILE A 814 8.96 12.80 -34.46
CA ILE A 814 9.97 12.23 -35.34
C ILE A 814 11.11 11.76 -34.44
N TYR A 815 11.22 10.45 -34.27
CA TYR A 815 12.30 9.87 -33.47
C TYR A 815 13.54 9.66 -34.32
N GLY A 816 14.69 9.83 -33.70
CA GLY A 816 15.99 9.53 -34.26
C GLY A 816 16.89 8.86 -33.23
N TRP A 817 18.06 8.42 -33.70
CA TRP A 817 19.07 7.81 -32.85
C TRP A 817 20.45 8.35 -33.20
N GLU A 818 21.33 8.37 -32.20
CA GLU A 818 22.71 8.83 -32.34
C GLU A 818 23.60 7.74 -32.93
N ALA A 819 24.26 8.04 -34.05
CA ALA A 819 25.19 7.15 -34.73
C ALA A 819 26.56 7.10 -34.02
N SER A 820 26.57 6.77 -32.73
CA SER A 820 27.78 6.64 -31.92
C SER A 820 28.21 5.18 -31.75
N GLY A 821 29.48 4.90 -32.04
CA GLY A 821 30.22 3.68 -31.64
C GLY A 821 29.60 2.34 -32.09
N ALA A 822 30.23 1.24 -31.65
CA ALA A 822 29.81 -0.13 -31.99
C ALA A 822 28.75 -0.72 -31.03
N ALA A 823 28.25 0.05 -30.06
CA ALA A 823 27.24 -0.43 -29.12
C ALA A 823 25.90 -0.70 -29.84
N ALA A 824 25.24 -1.81 -29.49
CA ALA A 824 23.95 -2.20 -30.07
C ALA A 824 22.81 -1.22 -29.70
N GLU A 825 22.82 -0.70 -28.48
CA GLU A 825 21.85 0.29 -28.02
C GLU A 825 22.35 1.71 -28.26
N LYS A 826 21.49 2.53 -28.88
CA LYS A 826 21.73 3.92 -29.26
C LYS A 826 20.93 4.88 -28.40
N SER A 827 21.49 6.07 -28.15
CA SER A 827 20.76 7.17 -27.54
C SER A 827 19.64 7.62 -28.48
N LEU A 828 18.42 7.70 -27.98
CA LEU A 828 17.27 8.16 -28.77
C LEU A 828 17.10 9.68 -28.65
N TYR A 829 16.61 10.30 -29.72
CA TYR A 829 16.31 11.73 -29.77
C TYR A 829 14.92 11.92 -30.36
N LEU A 830 14.30 13.05 -30.02
CA LEU A 830 12.94 13.37 -30.44
C LEU A 830 12.88 14.78 -31.03
N ALA A 831 12.27 14.87 -32.19
CA ALA A 831 11.79 16.11 -32.78
C ALA A 831 10.27 16.04 -32.91
N ARG A 832 9.65 17.20 -33.10
CA ARG A 832 8.25 17.30 -33.53
C ARG A 832 8.09 18.39 -34.58
N THR A 833 7.10 18.22 -35.43
CA THR A 833 6.58 19.24 -36.33
C THR A 833 5.06 19.31 -36.15
N ASP A 834 4.46 20.45 -36.51
CA ASP A 834 3.01 20.55 -36.64
C ASP A 834 2.50 19.45 -37.59
N GLY A 835 1.28 18.95 -37.35
CA GLY A 835 0.71 17.68 -37.83
C GLY A 835 0.94 17.22 -39.28
N PRO A 836 0.38 16.06 -39.65
CA PRO A 836 0.77 15.30 -40.86
C PRO A 836 0.60 16.03 -42.22
N ASP A 837 -0.06 17.19 -42.24
CA ASP A 837 -0.35 18.05 -43.39
C ASP A 837 0.80 19.01 -43.74
N TYR A 838 1.71 19.29 -42.79
CA TYR A 838 2.84 20.19 -42.99
C TYR A 838 4.08 19.41 -43.40
N ASP A 839 4.99 20.07 -44.15
CA ASP A 839 6.13 19.44 -44.79
C ASP A 839 7.02 18.70 -43.78
N LEU A 840 6.74 17.40 -43.58
CA LEU A 840 7.31 16.51 -42.56
C LEU A 840 8.84 16.52 -42.53
N VAL A 841 9.45 16.86 -43.67
CA VAL A 841 10.89 16.84 -43.93
C VAL A 841 11.51 18.24 -43.97
N ASP A 842 10.73 19.30 -43.74
CA ASP A 842 11.23 20.66 -43.56
C ASP A 842 11.79 20.84 -42.13
N GLN A 843 13.09 20.59 -41.99
CA GLN A 843 13.80 20.67 -40.71
C GLN A 843 13.80 22.08 -40.10
N SER A 844 13.50 23.14 -40.86
CA SER A 844 13.40 24.50 -40.30
C SER A 844 12.20 24.67 -39.35
N ARG A 845 11.16 23.83 -39.54
CA ARG A 845 9.96 23.80 -38.71
C ARG A 845 10.08 22.88 -37.52
N TRP A 846 11.05 21.98 -37.52
CA TRP A 846 11.21 21.02 -36.44
C TRP A 846 11.54 21.72 -35.13
N ARG A 847 11.02 21.15 -34.06
CA ARG A 847 11.37 21.50 -32.68
C ARG A 847 11.90 20.25 -32.01
N TYR A 848 13.08 20.36 -31.41
CA TYR A 848 13.82 19.28 -30.80
C TYR A 848 13.59 19.26 -29.30
N PHE A 849 13.45 18.06 -28.74
CA PHE A 849 13.23 17.87 -27.31
C PHE A 849 14.47 18.33 -26.52
N ALA A 850 14.27 19.26 -25.59
CA ALA A 850 15.31 19.89 -24.78
C ALA A 850 15.28 19.45 -23.31
N GLY A 851 14.52 18.40 -22.99
CA GLY A 851 14.31 17.88 -21.64
C GLY A 851 12.94 18.25 -21.07
N VAL A 852 12.76 17.96 -19.77
CA VAL A 852 11.55 18.26 -19.01
C VAL A 852 11.84 19.42 -18.05
N GLY A 853 10.92 20.39 -17.96
CA GLY A 853 10.99 21.51 -17.04
C GLY A 853 10.67 21.11 -15.60
N SER A 854 10.84 22.05 -14.66
CA SER A 854 10.52 21.82 -13.23
C SER A 854 9.02 21.58 -12.97
N ASP A 855 8.16 22.01 -13.90
CA ASP A 855 6.71 21.81 -13.89
C ASP A 855 6.28 20.47 -14.53
N GLY A 856 7.23 19.63 -14.94
CA GLY A 856 6.94 18.36 -15.62
C GLY A 856 6.62 18.49 -17.11
N SER A 857 6.64 19.70 -17.69
CA SER A 857 6.35 19.91 -19.11
C SER A 857 7.56 19.70 -20.02
N ALA A 858 7.35 19.20 -21.25
CA ALA A 858 8.43 19.08 -22.23
C ALA A 858 8.89 20.45 -22.74
N GLN A 859 10.20 20.65 -22.73
CA GLN A 859 10.86 21.82 -23.31
C GLN A 859 11.31 21.52 -24.74
N TRP A 860 11.20 22.51 -25.62
CA TRP A 860 11.46 22.37 -27.04
C TRP A 860 12.36 23.50 -27.56
N THR A 861 13.33 23.17 -28.40
CA THR A 861 14.28 24.12 -29.01
C THR A 861 14.25 24.02 -30.54
N ALA A 862 14.58 25.09 -31.25
CA ALA A 862 14.76 25.08 -32.70
C ALA A 862 16.15 24.52 -33.11
N SER A 863 17.10 24.42 -32.18
CA SER A 863 18.46 23.97 -32.47
C SER A 863 18.63 22.49 -32.16
N CYS A 864 18.87 21.67 -33.18
CA CYS A 864 19.18 20.24 -32.99
C CYS A 864 20.42 20.02 -32.11
N ALA A 865 21.40 20.93 -32.12
CA ALA A 865 22.59 20.84 -31.26
C ALA A 865 22.28 20.93 -29.76
N GLN A 866 21.10 21.45 -29.39
CA GLN A 866 20.62 21.55 -28.01
C GLN A 866 19.65 20.43 -27.64
N ALA A 867 19.38 19.49 -28.56
CA ALA A 867 18.52 18.36 -28.28
C ALA A 867 19.11 17.49 -27.16
N LYS A 868 18.24 16.98 -26.29
CA LYS A 868 18.63 16.05 -25.22
C LYS A 868 18.20 14.63 -25.56
N PRO A 869 19.01 13.62 -25.20
CA PRO A 869 18.63 12.23 -25.43
C PRO A 869 17.46 11.84 -24.53
N LEU A 870 16.57 10.99 -25.06
CA LEU A 870 15.57 10.28 -24.28
C LEU A 870 16.22 9.13 -23.51
N GLN A 871 15.52 8.68 -22.48
CA GLN A 871 15.77 7.41 -21.80
C GLN A 871 14.53 6.52 -21.97
N PRO A 872 14.70 5.18 -22.02
CA PRO A 872 15.97 4.46 -22.13
C PRO A 872 16.53 4.51 -23.57
N LYS A 873 17.73 3.94 -23.76
CA LYS A 873 18.30 3.66 -25.09
C LYS A 873 17.52 2.57 -25.81
N ALA A 874 17.67 2.44 -27.12
CA ALA A 874 17.12 1.31 -27.88
C ALA A 874 18.00 0.92 -29.07
N GLU A 875 17.71 -0.21 -29.71
CA GLU A 875 18.25 -0.53 -31.02
C GLU A 875 17.81 0.52 -32.07
N VAL A 876 18.41 0.51 -33.26
CA VAL A 876 18.08 1.47 -34.33
C VAL A 876 16.67 1.28 -34.90
N ASP A 877 16.15 0.05 -34.81
CA ASP A 877 14.85 -0.36 -35.33
C ASP A 877 13.90 -0.72 -34.18
N PHE A 878 13.36 0.31 -33.54
CA PHE A 878 12.36 0.21 -32.47
C PHE A 878 11.00 0.71 -32.93
N SER A 879 9.97 0.61 -32.08
CA SER A 879 8.67 1.24 -32.33
C SER A 879 8.24 2.10 -31.17
N VAL A 880 7.46 3.13 -31.47
CA VAL A 880 6.67 3.85 -30.47
C VAL A 880 5.22 3.84 -30.89
N VAL A 881 4.36 3.29 -30.04
CA VAL A 881 2.93 3.15 -30.33
C VAL A 881 2.09 3.62 -29.16
N ARG A 882 0.86 4.06 -29.42
CA ARG A 882 -0.10 4.41 -28.37
C ARG A 882 -1.18 3.34 -28.27
N ILE A 883 -1.24 2.66 -27.13
CA ILE A 883 -2.15 1.53 -26.85
C ILE A 883 -2.66 1.67 -25.42
N ASN A 884 -3.96 1.49 -25.19
CA ASN A 884 -4.62 1.59 -23.88
C ASN A 884 -4.28 2.91 -23.14
N GLY A 885 -4.30 4.04 -23.87
CA GLY A 885 -4.05 5.36 -23.30
C GLY A 885 -2.58 5.73 -23.08
N LEU A 886 -1.66 4.77 -23.04
CA LEU A 886 -0.23 4.95 -22.81
C LEU A 886 0.59 4.89 -24.10
N PHE A 887 1.78 5.50 -24.07
CA PHE A 887 2.81 5.32 -25.09
C PHE A 887 3.72 4.16 -24.72
N TRP A 888 4.14 3.38 -25.71
CA TRP A 888 4.96 2.19 -25.51
C TRP A 888 6.16 2.23 -26.43
N LEU A 889 7.36 2.22 -25.85
CA LEU A 889 8.60 1.97 -26.56
C LEU A 889 8.79 0.46 -26.69
N VAL A 890 8.67 -0.06 -27.90
CA VAL A 890 8.84 -1.48 -28.22
C VAL A 890 10.22 -1.71 -28.81
N ARG A 891 11.01 -2.60 -28.21
CA ARG A 891 12.40 -2.86 -28.60
C ARG A 891 12.83 -4.28 -28.24
N HIS A 892 13.93 -4.74 -28.82
CA HIS A 892 14.66 -5.89 -28.30
C HIS A 892 15.41 -5.57 -27.00
N THR A 893 15.49 -6.53 -26.09
CA THR A 893 16.34 -6.47 -24.91
C THR A 893 17.83 -6.55 -25.29
N PRO A 894 18.72 -5.85 -24.58
CA PRO A 894 20.15 -5.94 -24.84
C PRO A 894 20.68 -7.36 -24.59
N ALA A 895 21.76 -7.71 -25.28
CA ALA A 895 22.39 -9.04 -25.22
C ALA A 895 22.76 -9.49 -23.80
N SER A 896 23.03 -8.54 -22.89
CA SER A 896 23.38 -8.79 -21.49
C SER A 896 22.20 -9.11 -20.57
N ALA A 897 20.95 -8.76 -20.92
CA ALA A 897 19.80 -8.84 -20.02
C ALA A 897 18.86 -10.03 -20.30
N ALA A 898 18.80 -10.47 -21.56
CA ALA A 898 18.20 -11.71 -22.05
C ALA A 898 18.21 -11.58 -23.59
N PRO A 899 19.13 -12.20 -24.32
CA PRO A 899 19.40 -11.81 -25.71
C PRO A 899 18.17 -11.96 -26.62
N GLY A 900 17.69 -10.82 -27.13
CA GLY A 900 16.72 -10.76 -28.23
C GLY A 900 15.24 -10.97 -27.87
N LYS A 901 14.83 -10.89 -26.60
CA LYS A 901 13.39 -10.78 -26.27
C LYS A 901 12.84 -9.46 -26.80
N ILE A 902 11.55 -9.42 -27.14
CA ILE A 902 10.84 -8.19 -27.49
C ILE A 902 10.04 -7.73 -26.27
N VAL A 903 10.28 -6.48 -25.86
CA VAL A 903 9.66 -5.86 -24.67
C VAL A 903 8.99 -4.54 -25.03
N ALA A 904 8.04 -4.11 -24.21
CA ALA A 904 7.40 -2.80 -24.28
C ALA A 904 7.59 -2.01 -22.98
N MET A 905 7.94 -0.73 -23.09
CA MET A 905 8.20 0.14 -21.94
C MET A 905 7.17 1.29 -21.93
N PRO A 906 6.35 1.44 -20.88
CA PRO A 906 5.25 2.39 -20.85
C PRO A 906 5.71 3.84 -20.55
N ALA A 907 4.91 4.80 -21.01
CA ALA A 907 5.03 6.22 -20.70
C ALA A 907 3.68 6.94 -20.81
N ARG A 908 3.47 7.98 -19.99
CA ARG A 908 2.31 8.89 -20.14
C ARG A 908 2.48 9.91 -21.26
N SER A 909 3.71 10.10 -21.73
CA SER A 909 4.06 11.07 -22.77
C SER A 909 4.95 10.41 -23.86
N PRO A 910 5.03 11.00 -25.06
CA PRO A 910 5.92 10.50 -26.12
C PRO A 910 7.43 10.49 -25.78
N TRP A 911 7.86 11.12 -24.69
CA TRP A 911 9.27 11.31 -24.32
C TRP A 911 9.66 10.70 -22.96
N GLY A 912 8.69 10.30 -22.13
CA GLY A 912 8.91 9.96 -20.72
C GLY A 912 8.91 8.45 -20.43
N PHE A 913 9.65 7.65 -21.19
CA PHE A 913 9.72 6.20 -20.96
C PHE A 913 10.51 5.88 -19.69
N GLY A 914 9.86 5.16 -18.76
CA GLY A 914 10.45 4.73 -17.49
C GLY A 914 11.36 3.52 -17.62
N SER A 915 11.72 2.91 -16.49
CA SER A 915 12.52 1.67 -16.44
C SER A 915 11.67 0.40 -16.41
N GLU A 916 10.35 0.51 -16.27
CA GLU A 916 9.44 -0.63 -16.32
C GLU A 916 9.39 -1.21 -17.74
N GLN A 917 9.30 -2.54 -17.83
CA GLN A 917 9.17 -3.24 -19.10
C GLN A 917 8.19 -4.41 -18.97
N VAL A 918 7.47 -4.67 -20.05
CA VAL A 918 6.59 -5.84 -20.20
C VAL A 918 7.15 -6.74 -21.30
N ASP A 919 7.29 -8.04 -21.02
CA ASP A 919 7.70 -9.04 -22.00
C ASP A 919 6.55 -9.29 -22.99
N LEU A 920 6.76 -8.98 -24.28
CA LEU A 920 5.76 -9.23 -25.33
C LEU A 920 5.97 -10.59 -26.00
N TYR A 921 7.19 -10.87 -26.46
CA TYR A 921 7.49 -12.08 -27.21
C TYR A 921 8.95 -12.50 -27.07
N THR A 922 9.21 -13.81 -27.09
CA THR A 922 10.57 -14.37 -27.17
C THR A 922 10.72 -15.08 -28.51
N PRO A 923 11.46 -14.51 -29.47
CA PRO A 923 11.77 -15.17 -30.74
C PRO A 923 12.34 -16.58 -30.53
N PRO A 924 11.80 -17.62 -31.19
CA PRO A 924 12.28 -18.99 -31.01
C PRO A 924 13.73 -19.16 -31.49
N GLU A 925 14.16 -18.38 -32.49
CA GLU A 925 15.51 -18.49 -33.08
C GLU A 925 16.64 -18.17 -32.08
N THR A 926 16.36 -17.36 -31.05
CA THR A 926 17.34 -17.07 -30.00
C THR A 926 17.56 -18.24 -29.05
N LYS A 927 16.71 -19.28 -29.08
CA LYS A 927 16.86 -20.49 -28.25
C LYS A 927 17.65 -21.59 -28.95
N THR A 928 17.44 -21.78 -30.24
CA THR A 928 17.98 -22.93 -30.99
C THR A 928 19.46 -22.82 -31.31
N ASN A 929 19.97 -21.61 -31.57
CA ASN A 929 21.40 -21.42 -31.85
C ASN A 929 21.87 -20.00 -31.46
N PRO A 930 21.88 -19.68 -30.15
CA PRO A 930 22.07 -18.31 -29.65
C PRO A 930 23.41 -17.69 -30.03
N GLN A 931 24.44 -18.50 -30.28
CA GLN A 931 25.78 -18.00 -30.61
C GLN A 931 25.87 -17.41 -32.02
N TYR A 932 25.04 -17.89 -32.95
CA TYR A 932 25.12 -17.53 -34.36
C TYR A 932 23.86 -16.85 -34.89
N SER A 933 22.76 -16.84 -34.13
CA SER A 933 21.50 -16.23 -34.57
C SER A 933 21.35 -14.84 -33.97
N SER A 934 20.91 -13.88 -34.78
CA SER A 934 20.64 -12.51 -34.36
C SER A 934 19.21 -12.16 -34.73
N VAL A 935 18.47 -11.59 -33.78
CA VAL A 935 17.15 -11.03 -34.01
C VAL A 935 17.20 -9.53 -33.77
N TYR A 936 16.57 -8.76 -34.64
CA TYR A 936 16.56 -7.31 -34.58
C TYR A 936 15.31 -6.75 -35.26
N GLY A 937 15.06 -5.46 -35.01
CA GLY A 937 14.01 -4.72 -35.68
C GLY A 937 12.62 -5.09 -35.20
N ALA A 938 12.37 -4.89 -33.90
CA ALA A 938 11.06 -5.04 -33.28
C ALA A 938 10.10 -3.91 -33.75
N ARG A 939 9.40 -4.17 -34.86
CA ARG A 939 8.61 -3.19 -35.59
C ARG A 939 7.11 -3.49 -35.51
N VAL A 940 6.34 -2.63 -34.84
CA VAL A 940 4.88 -2.69 -34.87
C VAL A 940 4.40 -2.24 -36.25
N GLN A 941 3.54 -3.04 -36.89
CA GLN A 941 3.07 -2.83 -38.25
C GLN A 941 1.68 -2.19 -38.27
N PRO A 942 1.56 -0.86 -38.53
CA PRO A 942 0.30 -0.14 -38.33
C PRO A 942 -0.80 -0.58 -39.31
N GLY A 943 -2.02 -0.74 -38.80
CA GLY A 943 -3.21 -1.00 -39.61
C GLY A 943 -3.29 -2.39 -40.27
N LEU A 944 -2.49 -3.36 -39.83
CA LEU A 944 -2.65 -4.79 -40.17
C LEU A 944 -3.74 -5.48 -39.35
N LEU A 945 -4.47 -4.73 -38.53
CA LEU A 945 -5.52 -5.24 -37.67
C LEU A 945 -6.71 -5.71 -38.52
N SER A 946 -6.83 -7.03 -38.71
CA SER A 946 -8.12 -7.68 -38.95
C SER A 946 -8.88 -7.89 -37.62
N ASP A 947 -8.14 -7.89 -36.50
CA ASP A 947 -8.60 -8.09 -35.14
C ASP A 947 -8.11 -6.94 -34.25
N THR A 948 -9.04 -6.18 -33.67
CA THR A 948 -8.72 -5.04 -32.80
C THR A 948 -8.16 -5.45 -31.43
N THR A 949 -8.17 -6.74 -31.11
CA THR A 949 -7.65 -7.29 -29.83
C THR A 949 -6.16 -7.62 -29.88
N LYS A 950 -5.51 -7.46 -31.04
CA LYS A 950 -4.09 -7.77 -31.25
C LYS A 950 -3.38 -6.62 -31.98
N ILE A 951 -2.06 -6.67 -32.01
CA ILE A 951 -1.22 -5.90 -32.92
C ILE A 951 -0.28 -6.87 -33.64
N VAL A 952 0.06 -6.55 -34.89
CA VAL A 952 1.09 -7.30 -35.62
C VAL A 952 2.42 -6.62 -35.39
N LEU A 953 3.39 -7.38 -34.91
CA LEU A 953 4.78 -6.98 -34.81
C LEU A 953 5.61 -7.83 -35.76
N SER A 954 6.64 -7.25 -36.37
CA SER A 954 7.65 -7.98 -37.12
C SER A 954 9.01 -7.89 -36.47
N TYR A 955 9.85 -8.88 -36.70
CA TYR A 955 11.29 -8.84 -36.42
C TYR A 955 12.05 -9.57 -37.54
N THR A 956 13.34 -9.28 -37.70
CA THR A 956 14.19 -9.94 -38.70
C THR A 956 15.11 -10.94 -38.01
N VAL A 957 15.30 -12.10 -38.65
CA VAL A 957 16.30 -13.10 -38.25
C VAL A 957 17.51 -12.99 -39.16
N SER A 958 18.71 -12.97 -38.60
CA SER A 958 19.98 -13.05 -39.32
C SER A 958 20.93 -14.03 -38.64
N THR A 959 22.04 -14.36 -39.29
CA THR A 959 23.05 -15.27 -38.75
C THR A 959 24.48 -14.89 -39.11
N SER A 960 25.38 -15.07 -38.15
CA SER A 960 26.84 -14.98 -38.34
C SER A 960 27.49 -16.32 -38.68
N ALA A 961 26.70 -17.41 -38.79
CA ALA A 961 27.23 -18.73 -39.12
C ALA A 961 27.85 -18.74 -40.52
N VAL A 962 29.00 -19.40 -40.65
CA VAL A 962 29.67 -19.66 -41.92
C VAL A 962 29.77 -21.17 -42.16
N ASN A 963 29.84 -21.59 -43.42
CA ASN A 963 30.18 -22.98 -43.75
C ASN A 963 31.70 -23.23 -43.65
N LEU A 964 32.15 -24.47 -43.89
CA LEU A 964 33.58 -24.84 -43.86
C LEU A 964 34.45 -24.10 -44.87
N SER A 965 33.84 -23.44 -45.87
CA SER A 965 34.51 -22.61 -46.87
C SER A 965 34.45 -21.11 -46.54
N CYS A 966 34.11 -20.75 -45.29
CA CYS A 966 33.91 -19.37 -44.81
C CYS A 966 32.81 -18.58 -45.54
N TRP A 967 31.89 -19.26 -46.23
CA TRP A 967 30.72 -18.60 -46.81
C TRP A 967 29.63 -18.39 -45.77
N THR A 968 29.18 -17.16 -45.62
CA THR A 968 28.14 -16.79 -44.65
C THR A 968 26.80 -17.43 -45.01
N ARG A 969 26.26 -18.21 -44.07
CA ARG A 969 24.97 -18.91 -44.17
C ARG A 969 23.83 -17.96 -44.53
N GLY A 970 23.87 -16.73 -44.02
CA GLY A 970 22.86 -15.69 -44.27
C GLY A 970 22.57 -15.43 -45.75
N TYR A 971 23.57 -15.56 -46.63
CA TYR A 971 23.37 -15.34 -48.08
C TYR A 971 22.89 -16.58 -48.82
N SER A 972 23.00 -17.76 -48.23
CA SER A 972 22.76 -19.04 -48.94
C SER A 972 21.43 -19.70 -48.59
N PHE A 973 20.81 -19.35 -47.46
CA PHE A 973 19.61 -20.04 -46.97
C PHE A 973 18.39 -19.10 -46.84
N PRO A 974 17.19 -19.55 -47.25
CA PRO A 974 15.96 -18.75 -47.24
C PRO A 974 15.46 -18.33 -45.85
N ASP A 975 15.89 -19.03 -44.80
CA ASP A 975 15.42 -18.82 -43.43
C ASP A 975 16.09 -17.63 -42.71
N ASN A 976 17.11 -17.01 -43.33
CA ASN A 976 17.88 -15.87 -42.80
C ASN A 976 17.66 -14.61 -43.66
N GLN A 977 17.86 -13.43 -43.04
CA GLN A 977 17.48 -12.12 -43.57
C GLN A 977 16.04 -12.13 -44.10
N TYR A 978 15.13 -12.51 -43.20
CA TYR A 978 13.73 -12.72 -43.52
C TYR A 978 12.87 -12.24 -42.35
N PRO A 979 11.76 -11.51 -42.62
CA PRO A 979 10.88 -11.01 -41.57
C PRO A 979 10.04 -12.15 -40.99
N ARG A 980 9.84 -12.13 -39.68
CA ARG A 980 8.87 -12.93 -38.95
C ARG A 980 7.77 -12.01 -38.47
N PHE A 981 6.53 -12.44 -38.61
CA PHE A 981 5.37 -11.72 -38.12
C PHE A 981 4.76 -12.44 -36.92
N VAL A 982 4.40 -11.67 -35.89
CA VAL A 982 3.83 -12.16 -34.64
C VAL A 982 2.63 -11.33 -34.25
N ASP A 983 1.59 -12.04 -33.83
CA ASP A 983 0.41 -11.49 -33.18
C ASP A 983 0.73 -11.25 -31.70
N ILE A 984 0.68 -9.99 -31.27
CA ILE A 984 0.80 -9.59 -29.87
C ILE A 984 -0.57 -9.11 -29.38
N PRO A 985 -1.19 -9.76 -28.38
CA PRO A 985 -2.44 -9.28 -27.83
C PRO A 985 -2.33 -7.86 -27.27
N VAL A 986 -3.31 -7.00 -27.55
CA VAL A 986 -3.45 -5.67 -26.93
C VAL A 986 -3.54 -5.83 -25.40
N SER A 987 -4.07 -6.96 -24.95
CA SER A 987 -4.06 -7.39 -23.56
C SER A 987 -2.68 -7.83 -23.03
N GLN A 988 -1.57 -7.49 -23.67
CA GLN A 988 -0.24 -7.57 -23.04
C GLN A 988 0.29 -6.16 -22.73
N PHE A 989 -0.30 -5.11 -23.29
CA PHE A 989 0.08 -3.71 -23.03
C PHE A 989 -0.61 -3.17 -21.78
N VAL A 990 -0.24 -3.70 -20.62
CA VAL A 990 -0.66 -3.21 -19.29
C VAL A 990 0.55 -3.14 -18.38
N THR A 991 0.66 -2.04 -17.65
CA THR A 991 1.70 -1.79 -16.65
C THR A 991 1.23 -2.24 -15.26
N SER A 992 2.17 -2.71 -14.45
CA SER A 992 1.97 -3.04 -13.03
C SER A 992 2.20 -1.85 -12.10
N LYS A 993 2.74 -0.75 -12.63
CA LYS A 993 3.06 0.49 -11.91
C LYS A 993 2.78 1.65 -12.85
N LEU A 994 1.69 2.39 -12.64
CA LEU A 994 1.42 3.58 -13.44
C LEU A 994 2.68 4.49 -13.43
N PRO A 995 3.34 4.72 -14.59
CA PRO A 995 4.60 5.46 -14.65
C PRO A 995 4.42 6.95 -14.39
#